data_AF-A0A4Y9Z600-F1
#
_entry.id   AF-A0A4Y9Z600-F1
#
_cell.length_a   1.000
_cell.length_b   1.000
_cell.length_c   1.000
_cell.angle_alpha   90.00
_cell.angle_beta   90.00
_cell.angle_gamma   90.00
#
_symmetry.space_group_name_H-M   'P 1'
#
loop_
_entity.id
_entity.type
_entity.pdbx_description
1 polymer ?
#
loop_
_entity_poly.entity_id
_entity_poly.type
_entity_poly.pdbx_seq_one_letter_code
_entity_poly.pdbx_strand_id
1 'polypeptide(L)'
;MLPWRRNSSNERNGPSHSNEYFLQRLLARARRRELYTMLPNDVWVDGIFPHLSIRDIIRVRQVSKVLYELTHTPILWKNILRSVHFPLPPLPPTERYSYASLSSFETERLIVRGLNLDANWCGRKPTLECFEHNPVEAYHEVLSMKMVPGGHHMFASVRDFEENRYALVLFMMDHRVYNGYPIAKVATQSKAYHIQAKYMNYKGEMGIMVAYVRREPAYKADRMANVNVSEFSEAHDIDYPVPVRYEVVVEHINLKAISILEDPVHAPGSSEYREHVRTLDPPFRHVTSLSTNTSVDFLDLAEMNGDPYVFFGKRNQEIVQKNLTTRLVSRIHMPPLTVIAPPARAATTIHAMRVLSDQHQIIVVRTTTRVEPSPAELYLAGLEQPTAQNFDTFANLPADQDFLNLQEFAEDDPNHDDLGEDLEDEDLIDQDLADQGPANEDQPVKQHFTLEIYDLPVDGTTSNDFPQYIEMPTPSAMRSVCISEYISPKTYYHPSLLRKLSQHIEMPTISIYCIHEDPWQLLHLRLKPRRMPLHPPPPPPIPVDENGEPVEGAWPPLPSPPPPVGETIQRYSLTSDGFDYRPIQFSGEQDRALHIFPGATRCLLMGTMMDDRSVHPVPVSFFSYADMDIPTQDDIDADENWPYDKEQHEAAAAERAWIDAAYRQRGRSCPIRSLHPPLAYMFEDGVIASAWDEWSGRLCMVPAAEPQKIYVFEYAHAPREDVHGNRLPLPVHDVDVCKFFSDVIKDSAELQYLIQLTIEGVSETEGMPTHSVVAERLETLLGRRHGWNTMKWVKKSTITYRTYMPWSFADGIFLSMHDSSSHFVAVIDRLPTRGSEDGSRTCIELTGLKYAPAKIAHDATQDLLAFITRSDRVDDDPTEWYYLDLHLRSLRTGAAHPLAQMPRVECRFRTCHEHWTYQLRICGDFLALLRCDPEPYGDDNSYLRGWHWKAGDYFLYIESPDTTGTFPSFSDLAFLTPDVLLLSNPFPRGQIEVLTMGYKHLLTLQLPDYVSGWDIYLEAMTISCSAIADSHTSADAPPDDRIVSVTFQVILDEVPEASYICSTEISFRAQTVFHLLAAHGRHPPVVLPAATRPIVVPWDEWGPDGCRMFTLNRELRIDHDNRRIQRATHGMRAVRTLIGAPDRAQVLDFNITRHMGTSGAADPDAPSAELITEPITFEPIGVYQHEVVTKLPYAAIDIPNSEAYCGYLLDGQRLLGIKHRVENQPDQEIDVFVF
;
A
#
# COMPACT_ATOMS: atom_id res chain seq x y z
N MET A 1 33.65 -13.64 -15.86
CA MET A 1 34.02 -12.95 -17.11
C MET A 1 34.67 -13.93 -18.07
N LEU A 2 34.25 -14.00 -19.33
CA LEU A 2 35.05 -14.44 -20.51
C LEU A 2 34.18 -14.16 -21.77
N PRO A 3 34.71 -13.61 -22.89
CA PRO A 3 33.88 -13.01 -23.94
C PRO A 3 33.58 -13.93 -25.13
N TRP A 4 32.36 -13.88 -25.64
CA TRP A 4 32.00 -14.48 -26.93
C TRP A 4 32.46 -13.63 -28.12
N ARG A 5 33.01 -14.27 -29.15
CA ARG A 5 33.53 -13.59 -30.35
C ARG A 5 32.43 -13.23 -31.35
N ARG A 6 32.53 -12.05 -31.96
CA ARG A 6 31.87 -11.78 -33.25
C ARG A 6 32.63 -12.49 -34.37
N ASN A 7 31.91 -13.16 -35.28
CA ASN A 7 32.40 -13.47 -36.62
C ASN A 7 31.76 -12.48 -37.61
N SER A 8 32.51 -12.09 -38.64
CA SER A 8 32.12 -11.06 -39.61
C SER A 8 32.47 -11.48 -41.04
N SER A 9 31.47 -11.70 -41.89
CA SER A 9 31.66 -11.84 -43.34
C SER A 9 30.34 -11.79 -44.12
N ASN A 10 29.99 -10.63 -44.69
CA ASN A 10 29.90 -10.43 -46.15
C ASN A 10 29.03 -9.21 -46.50
N GLU A 11 29.53 -8.42 -47.44
CA GLU A 11 28.84 -7.27 -48.01
C GLU A 11 27.87 -7.71 -49.11
N ARG A 12 26.69 -7.08 -49.18
CA ARG A 12 25.96 -6.84 -50.44
C ARG A 12 25.26 -5.49 -50.36
N ASN A 13 25.70 -4.54 -51.17
CA ASN A 13 25.08 -3.23 -51.27
C ASN A 13 23.74 -3.29 -52.01
N GLY A 14 22.72 -2.68 -51.44
CA GLY A 14 21.42 -2.43 -52.05
C GLY A 14 20.63 -1.44 -51.17
N PRO A 15 19.97 -0.41 -51.74
CA PRO A 15 19.26 0.59 -50.95
C PRO A 15 18.02 -0.06 -50.33
N SER A 16 18.00 -0.19 -49.00
CA SER A 16 16.87 -0.80 -48.28
C SER A 16 16.09 0.23 -47.48
N HIS A 17 14.77 0.22 -47.63
CA HIS A 17 13.81 0.94 -46.76
C HIS A 17 13.79 0.42 -45.29
N SER A 18 14.79 -0.36 -44.87
CA SER A 18 14.87 -0.91 -43.53
C SER A 18 15.37 0.09 -42.48
N ASN A 19 16.24 1.03 -42.86
CA ASN A 19 16.79 2.03 -41.93
C ASN A 19 15.72 3.00 -41.43
N GLU A 20 14.80 3.45 -42.28
CA GLU A 20 13.64 4.28 -41.88
C GLU A 20 12.77 3.56 -40.86
N TYR A 21 12.41 2.31 -41.14
CA TYR A 21 11.58 1.49 -40.26
C TYR A 21 12.28 1.14 -38.94
N PHE A 22 13.62 0.99 -38.97
CA PHE A 22 14.45 0.75 -37.78
C PHE A 22 14.59 2.01 -36.92
N LEU A 23 14.79 3.18 -37.55
CA LEU A 23 14.82 4.48 -36.87
C LEU A 23 13.45 4.84 -36.27
N GLN A 24 12.34 4.64 -37.00
CA GLN A 24 11.00 4.79 -36.46
C GLN A 24 10.77 3.86 -35.26
N ARG A 25 11.24 2.61 -35.30
CA ARG A 25 11.18 1.69 -34.13
C ARG A 25 12.06 2.13 -32.96
N LEU A 26 13.19 2.79 -33.22
CA LEU A 26 14.08 3.36 -32.20
C LEU A 26 13.46 4.60 -31.55
N LEU A 27 12.93 5.53 -32.35
CA LEU A 27 12.23 6.72 -31.88
C LEU A 27 10.94 6.37 -31.13
N ALA A 28 10.18 5.38 -31.60
CA ALA A 28 9.04 4.84 -30.87
C ALA A 28 9.43 4.10 -29.57
N ARG A 29 10.67 3.59 -29.46
CA ARG A 29 11.23 3.06 -28.20
C ARG A 29 11.74 4.15 -27.26
N ALA A 30 12.20 5.29 -27.78
CA ALA A 30 12.55 6.47 -27.00
C ALA A 30 11.30 7.11 -26.38
N ARG A 31 10.30 7.47 -27.21
CA ARG A 31 9.01 8.02 -26.76
C ARG A 31 8.29 7.13 -25.73
N ARG A 32 8.40 5.80 -25.84
CA ARG A 32 7.85 4.84 -24.84
C ARG A 32 8.70 4.70 -23.57
N ARG A 33 9.96 5.10 -23.57
CA ARG A 33 10.82 5.14 -22.37
C ARG A 33 10.57 6.40 -21.55
N GLU A 34 10.37 7.53 -22.22
CA GLU A 34 10.19 8.84 -21.59
C GLU A 34 8.91 8.91 -20.73
N LEU A 35 7.78 8.40 -21.24
CA LEU A 35 6.46 8.51 -20.59
C LEU A 35 6.41 8.05 -19.12
N TYR A 36 6.95 6.87 -18.77
CA TYR A 36 6.92 6.38 -17.39
C TYR A 36 8.02 6.98 -16.50
N THR A 37 9.02 7.66 -17.08
CA THR A 37 10.03 8.42 -16.33
C THR A 37 9.64 9.89 -16.09
N MET A 38 8.48 10.33 -16.59
CA MET A 38 8.00 11.71 -16.47
C MET A 38 6.88 11.91 -15.44
N LEU A 39 6.31 10.83 -14.89
CA LEU A 39 5.35 10.91 -13.78
C LEU A 39 6.10 11.00 -12.44
N PRO A 40 5.68 11.85 -11.49
CA PRO A 40 6.24 11.92 -10.15
C PRO A 40 6.19 10.59 -9.39
N ASN A 41 7.14 10.41 -8.46
CA ASN A 41 7.33 9.16 -7.71
C ASN A 41 6.15 8.84 -6.77
N ASP A 42 5.52 9.87 -6.23
CA ASP A 42 4.30 9.86 -5.42
C ASP A 42 3.07 9.47 -6.27
N VAL A 43 2.89 10.04 -7.47
CA VAL A 43 1.83 9.63 -8.40
C VAL A 43 1.93 8.13 -8.73
N TRP A 44 3.14 7.59 -8.91
CA TRP A 44 3.35 6.16 -9.06
C TRP A 44 2.92 5.35 -7.83
N VAL A 45 3.36 5.77 -6.64
CA VAL A 45 3.29 4.96 -5.41
C VAL A 45 1.94 5.04 -4.71
N ASP A 46 1.31 6.21 -4.69
CA ASP A 46 0.03 6.47 -4.02
C ASP A 46 -1.15 6.59 -5.02
N GLY A 47 -0.89 6.82 -6.32
CA GLY A 47 -1.93 7.03 -7.34
C GLY A 47 -2.02 5.99 -8.47
N ILE A 48 -1.02 5.12 -8.67
CA ILE A 48 -1.05 4.08 -9.72
C ILE A 48 -0.95 2.68 -9.12
N PHE A 49 0.10 2.40 -8.32
CA PHE A 49 0.32 1.07 -7.77
C PHE A 49 -0.83 0.53 -6.89
N PRO A 50 -1.61 1.33 -6.13
CA PRO A 50 -2.76 0.80 -5.37
C PRO A 50 -3.87 0.19 -6.25
N HIS A 51 -3.91 0.52 -7.54
CA HIS A 51 -4.86 -0.05 -8.52
C HIS A 51 -4.28 -1.23 -9.30
N LEU A 52 -3.06 -1.68 -8.98
CA LEU A 52 -2.41 -2.83 -9.62
C LEU A 52 -2.45 -4.05 -8.69
N SER A 53 -2.65 -5.24 -9.26
CA SER A 53 -2.48 -6.48 -8.49
C SER A 53 -1.03 -6.60 -7.99
N ILE A 54 -0.83 -7.29 -6.86
CA ILE A 54 0.50 -7.58 -6.30
C ILE A 54 1.40 -8.27 -7.36
N ARG A 55 0.82 -9.11 -8.21
CA ARG A 55 1.52 -9.76 -9.34
C ARG A 55 2.00 -8.75 -10.39
N ASP A 56 1.23 -7.70 -10.64
CA ASP A 56 1.55 -6.66 -11.63
C ASP A 56 2.55 -5.64 -11.10
N ILE A 57 2.49 -5.32 -9.79
CA ILE A 57 3.55 -4.57 -9.10
C ILE A 57 4.90 -5.29 -9.24
N ILE A 58 4.93 -6.62 -9.04
CA ILE A 58 6.14 -7.43 -9.19
C ILE A 58 6.59 -7.51 -10.66
N ARG A 59 5.68 -7.50 -11.64
CA ARG A 59 6.02 -7.39 -13.08
C ARG A 59 6.60 -6.01 -13.44
N VAL A 60 6.05 -4.93 -12.90
CA VAL A 60 6.46 -3.54 -13.17
C VAL A 60 7.94 -3.29 -12.85
N ARG A 61 8.49 -4.00 -11.86
CA ARG A 61 9.95 -4.03 -11.56
C ARG A 61 10.84 -4.37 -12.74
N GLN A 62 10.35 -5.18 -13.68
CA GLN A 62 11.11 -5.64 -14.83
C GLN A 62 11.14 -4.62 -15.98
N VAL A 63 10.40 -3.51 -15.86
CA VAL A 63 10.26 -2.48 -16.91
C VAL A 63 11.40 -1.45 -16.88
N SER A 64 11.76 -0.93 -15.70
CA SER A 64 12.83 0.08 -15.56
C SER A 64 13.45 0.08 -14.15
N LYS A 65 14.67 0.64 -14.01
CA LYS A 65 15.33 0.78 -12.71
C LYS A 65 14.56 1.70 -11.74
N VAL A 66 13.89 2.73 -12.26
CA VAL A 66 13.04 3.63 -11.44
C VAL A 66 11.83 2.87 -10.92
N LEU A 67 11.14 2.12 -11.78
CA LEU A 67 9.98 1.31 -11.37
C LEU A 67 10.38 0.15 -10.45
N TYR A 68 11.57 -0.42 -10.62
CA TYR A 68 12.19 -1.31 -9.65
C TYR A 68 12.34 -0.61 -8.28
N GLU A 69 12.95 0.57 -8.20
CA GLU A 69 13.16 1.29 -6.93
C GLU A 69 11.84 1.71 -6.26
N LEU A 70 10.89 2.27 -7.01
CA LEU A 70 9.59 2.72 -6.49
C LEU A 70 8.74 1.58 -5.92
N THR A 71 8.74 0.42 -6.57
CA THR A 71 8.01 -0.76 -6.07
C THR A 71 8.72 -1.47 -4.89
N HIS A 72 9.85 -0.97 -4.39
CA HIS A 72 10.44 -1.38 -3.11
C HIS A 72 10.21 -0.37 -1.97
N THR A 73 9.44 0.71 -2.21
CA THR A 73 9.14 1.71 -1.17
C THR A 73 8.33 1.13 0.00
N PRO A 74 8.58 1.53 1.26
CA PRO A 74 7.82 1.01 2.40
C PRO A 74 6.35 1.42 2.42
N ILE A 75 6.01 2.60 1.93
CA ILE A 75 4.61 3.08 1.96
C ILE A 75 3.71 2.23 1.06
N LEU A 76 4.17 1.83 -0.13
CA LEU A 76 3.45 0.92 -1.02
C LEU A 76 3.08 -0.38 -0.31
N TRP A 77 4.07 -1.12 0.18
CA TRP A 77 3.83 -2.42 0.82
C TRP A 77 3.04 -2.28 2.14
N LYS A 78 3.20 -1.18 2.87
CA LYS A 78 2.40 -0.88 4.08
C LYS A 78 0.99 -0.39 3.80
N ASN A 79 0.68 0.04 2.58
CA ASN A 79 -0.68 0.29 2.10
C ASN A 79 -1.33 -1.04 1.66
N ILE A 80 -0.65 -1.83 0.81
CA ILE A 80 -1.10 -3.18 0.41
C ILE A 80 -1.37 -4.06 1.64
N LEU A 81 -0.49 -4.03 2.66
CA LEU A 81 -0.67 -4.78 3.92
C LEU A 81 -1.97 -4.43 4.67
N ARG A 82 -2.59 -3.27 4.43
CA ARG A 82 -3.90 -2.92 5.00
C ARG A 82 -5.08 -3.43 4.17
N SER A 83 -4.86 -3.77 2.89
CA SER A 83 -5.90 -4.19 1.94
C SER A 83 -5.76 -5.65 1.51
N VAL A 84 -4.92 -6.43 2.19
CA VAL A 84 -4.83 -7.88 2.01
C VAL A 84 -5.98 -8.55 2.76
N HIS A 85 -6.74 -9.38 2.06
CA HIS A 85 -7.90 -10.08 2.61
C HIS A 85 -7.71 -11.60 2.74
N PHE A 86 -6.51 -12.12 2.44
CA PHE A 86 -6.17 -13.53 2.57
C PHE A 86 -5.31 -13.83 3.81
N PRO A 87 -5.34 -15.08 4.35
CA PRO A 87 -4.58 -15.44 5.55
C PRO A 87 -3.06 -15.26 5.40
N LEU A 88 -2.50 -14.31 6.15
CA LEU A 88 -1.07 -14.00 6.17
C LEU A 88 -0.30 -14.91 7.16
N PRO A 89 0.95 -15.31 6.85
CA PRO A 89 1.76 -16.16 7.73
C PRO A 89 2.02 -15.55 9.12
N PRO A 90 1.98 -16.33 10.22
CA PRO A 90 2.36 -15.83 11.53
C PRO A 90 3.78 -15.26 11.57
N LEU A 91 3.93 -14.07 12.16
CA LEU A 91 5.23 -13.48 12.44
C LEU A 91 5.62 -13.69 13.91
N PRO A 92 6.90 -13.58 14.28
CA PRO A 92 7.29 -13.41 15.67
C PRO A 92 6.77 -12.05 16.22
N PRO A 93 6.11 -12.01 17.39
CA PRO A 93 5.59 -10.76 17.99
C PRO A 93 6.69 -9.89 18.61
N THR A 94 7.61 -9.38 17.79
CA THR A 94 8.73 -8.52 18.22
C THR A 94 8.63 -7.10 17.65
N GLU A 95 9.39 -6.17 18.23
CA GLU A 95 9.45 -4.77 17.77
C GLU A 95 9.90 -4.60 16.32
N ARG A 96 10.66 -5.57 15.79
CA ARG A 96 11.07 -5.64 14.37
C ARG A 96 9.87 -5.83 13.44
N TYR A 97 8.90 -6.63 13.87
CA TYR A 97 7.64 -6.89 13.15
C TYR A 97 6.49 -5.97 13.61
N SER A 98 6.80 -4.91 14.37
CA SER A 98 5.84 -3.83 14.66
C SER A 98 5.49 -3.05 13.38
N TYR A 99 4.28 -2.49 13.28
CA TYR A 99 3.86 -1.77 12.05
C TYR A 99 4.77 -0.57 11.70
N ALA A 100 5.42 0.04 12.69
CA ALA A 100 6.40 1.10 12.48
C ALA A 100 7.71 0.56 11.87
N SER A 101 8.32 -0.44 12.52
CA SER A 101 9.64 -0.97 12.14
C SER A 101 9.64 -1.91 10.95
N LEU A 102 8.53 -2.62 10.68
CA LEU A 102 8.44 -3.64 9.63
C LEU A 102 8.96 -3.11 8.30
N SER A 103 9.98 -3.74 7.73
CA SER A 103 10.62 -3.23 6.52
C SER A 103 9.77 -3.48 5.27
N SER A 104 10.08 -2.78 4.17
CA SER A 104 9.47 -3.09 2.86
C SER A 104 9.93 -4.43 2.29
N PHE A 105 10.99 -5.05 2.85
CA PHE A 105 11.39 -6.41 2.48
C PHE A 105 10.52 -7.43 3.20
N GLU A 106 10.36 -7.29 4.52
CA GLU A 106 9.55 -8.23 5.32
C GLU A 106 8.07 -8.12 4.98
N THR A 107 7.56 -6.92 4.71
CA THR A 107 6.17 -6.72 4.29
C THR A 107 5.89 -7.41 2.95
N GLU A 108 6.74 -7.16 1.95
CA GLU A 108 6.67 -7.85 0.65
C GLU A 108 6.81 -9.36 0.83
N ARG A 109 7.79 -9.82 1.62
CA ARG A 109 8.07 -11.23 1.86
C ARG A 109 6.90 -11.97 2.49
N LEU A 110 6.23 -11.36 3.48
CA LEU A 110 5.03 -11.88 4.12
C LEU A 110 3.89 -12.11 3.11
N ILE A 111 3.56 -11.05 2.36
CA ILE A 111 2.45 -11.01 1.40
C ILE A 111 2.68 -11.98 0.23
N VAL A 112 3.88 -11.94 -0.36
CA VAL A 112 4.25 -12.75 -1.53
C VAL A 112 4.42 -14.23 -1.15
N ARG A 113 4.92 -14.55 0.04
CA ARG A 113 5.02 -15.93 0.55
C ARG A 113 3.62 -16.56 0.69
N GLY A 114 2.65 -15.83 1.26
CA GLY A 114 1.26 -16.29 1.37
C GLY A 114 0.62 -16.59 0.00
N LEU A 115 0.66 -15.63 -0.94
CA LEU A 115 0.07 -15.79 -2.27
C LEU A 115 0.72 -16.89 -3.11
N ASN A 116 2.06 -16.97 -3.13
CA ASN A 116 2.76 -17.99 -3.91
C ASN A 116 2.60 -19.38 -3.31
N LEU A 117 2.43 -19.51 -1.98
CA LEU A 117 2.09 -20.79 -1.37
C LEU A 117 0.70 -21.25 -1.78
N ASP A 118 -0.31 -20.37 -1.73
CA ASP A 118 -1.67 -20.66 -2.21
C ASP A 118 -1.63 -21.14 -3.67
N ALA A 119 -1.02 -20.34 -4.55
CA ALA A 119 -0.91 -20.62 -5.97
C ALA A 119 -0.16 -21.93 -6.32
N ASN A 120 0.89 -22.26 -5.56
CA ASN A 120 1.69 -23.47 -5.79
C ASN A 120 1.04 -24.73 -5.20
N TRP A 121 0.59 -24.66 -3.95
CA TRP A 121 -0.02 -25.80 -3.24
C TRP A 121 -1.35 -26.23 -3.87
N CYS A 122 -2.13 -25.25 -4.34
CA CYS A 122 -3.38 -25.45 -5.07
C CYS A 122 -3.16 -25.59 -6.60
N GLY A 123 -1.91 -25.55 -7.07
CA GLY A 123 -1.54 -25.73 -8.48
C GLY A 123 -1.69 -27.17 -9.00
N ARG A 124 -1.49 -27.40 -10.30
CA ARG A 124 -1.57 -28.75 -10.92
C ARG A 124 -0.50 -29.72 -10.41
N LYS A 125 0.66 -29.20 -10.03
CA LYS A 125 1.90 -29.92 -9.72
C LYS A 125 2.74 -29.06 -8.77
N PRO A 126 2.54 -29.15 -7.45
CA PRO A 126 3.25 -28.30 -6.49
C PRO A 126 4.76 -28.56 -6.57
N THR A 127 5.53 -27.50 -6.80
CA THR A 127 6.99 -27.54 -6.99
C THR A 127 7.75 -26.88 -5.86
N LEU A 128 8.94 -27.40 -5.54
CA LEU A 128 9.90 -26.66 -4.71
C LEU A 128 10.31 -25.34 -5.39
N GLU A 129 10.55 -24.29 -4.59
CA GLU A 129 11.11 -23.02 -5.06
C GLU A 129 12.51 -23.19 -5.66
N CYS A 130 13.31 -24.07 -5.07
CA CYS A 130 14.65 -24.44 -5.54
C CYS A 130 14.81 -25.96 -5.63
N PHE A 131 15.53 -26.43 -6.64
CA PHE A 131 15.92 -27.85 -6.76
C PHE A 131 17.10 -28.22 -5.86
N GLU A 132 17.86 -27.22 -5.38
CA GLU A 132 18.91 -27.40 -4.38
C GLU A 132 18.27 -27.36 -2.98
N HIS A 133 18.27 -28.51 -2.30
CA HIS A 133 17.89 -28.60 -0.90
C HIS A 133 19.01 -28.00 -0.04
N ASN A 134 18.67 -27.16 0.94
CA ASN A 134 19.62 -26.63 1.90
C ASN A 134 19.62 -27.54 3.15
N PRO A 135 20.68 -28.36 3.38
CA PRO A 135 20.81 -29.09 4.63
C PRO A 135 21.28 -28.14 5.74
N VAL A 136 20.58 -28.16 6.86
CA VAL A 136 20.97 -27.47 8.10
C VAL A 136 21.64 -28.49 9.02
N GLU A 137 22.90 -28.23 9.38
CA GLU A 137 23.64 -29.06 10.34
C GLU A 137 23.05 -28.91 11.75
N ALA A 138 22.57 -30.01 12.32
CA ALA A 138 22.10 -30.07 13.71
C ALA A 138 23.23 -30.41 14.71
N TYR A 139 24.38 -30.89 14.21
CA TYR A 139 25.56 -31.35 14.95
C TYR A 139 25.33 -32.52 15.95
N HIS A 140 24.09 -33.00 16.06
CA HIS A 140 23.64 -34.05 16.96
C HIS A 140 22.52 -34.84 16.26
N GLU A 141 22.30 -36.09 16.68
CA GLU A 141 21.26 -36.94 16.11
C GLU A 141 19.86 -36.38 16.45
N VAL A 142 19.05 -36.06 15.44
CA VAL A 142 17.70 -35.50 15.63
C VAL A 142 16.68 -36.61 15.85
N LEU A 143 15.85 -36.51 16.90
CA LEU A 143 14.92 -37.55 17.36
C LEU A 143 13.43 -37.18 17.27
N SER A 144 13.13 -35.89 17.09
CA SER A 144 11.79 -35.30 16.92
C SER A 144 11.96 -33.81 16.60
N MET A 145 11.03 -33.21 15.85
CA MET A 145 11.03 -31.78 15.51
C MET A 145 9.63 -31.16 15.61
N LYS A 146 9.57 -29.85 15.89
CA LYS A 146 8.33 -29.06 15.88
C LYS A 146 8.63 -27.65 15.36
N MET A 147 7.96 -27.24 14.26
CA MET A 147 7.93 -25.84 13.85
C MET A 147 7.14 -25.01 14.86
N VAL A 148 7.60 -23.79 15.14
CA VAL A 148 6.80 -22.72 15.76
C VAL A 148 5.98 -22.06 14.64
N PRO A 149 4.71 -21.67 14.87
CA PRO A 149 3.85 -21.08 13.84
C PRO A 149 4.51 -20.02 12.96
N GLY A 150 4.26 -20.11 11.65
CA GLY A 150 4.85 -19.22 10.63
C GLY A 150 6.28 -19.58 10.24
N GLY A 151 6.83 -20.67 10.78
CA GLY A 151 8.03 -21.33 10.28
C GLY A 151 9.35 -20.61 10.54
N HIS A 152 9.35 -19.46 11.23
CA HIS A 152 10.55 -18.69 11.58
C HIS A 152 11.50 -19.41 12.56
N HIS A 153 10.94 -20.23 13.45
CA HIS A 153 11.66 -20.95 14.49
C HIS A 153 11.26 -22.43 14.50
N MET A 154 12.16 -23.30 14.92
CA MET A 154 11.92 -24.73 15.04
C MET A 154 12.65 -25.29 16.26
N PHE A 155 12.02 -26.23 16.97
CA PHE A 155 12.71 -27.04 17.98
C PHE A 155 13.04 -28.42 17.44
N ALA A 156 14.17 -28.97 17.88
CA ALA A 156 14.50 -30.38 17.73
C ALA A 156 14.88 -30.99 19.08
N SER A 157 14.34 -32.17 19.40
CA SER A 157 14.95 -33.06 20.40
C SER A 157 16.14 -33.73 19.74
N VAL A 158 17.31 -33.66 20.37
CA VAL A 158 18.55 -34.28 19.85
C VAL A 158 19.22 -35.18 20.88
N ARG A 159 20.05 -36.13 20.42
CA ARG A 159 20.97 -36.93 21.24
C ARG A 159 22.41 -36.72 20.80
N ASP A 160 23.29 -36.62 21.79
CA ASP A 160 24.73 -36.79 21.64
C ASP A 160 25.10 -38.27 21.83
N PHE A 161 25.67 -38.90 20.80
CA PHE A 161 25.93 -40.34 20.79
C PHE A 161 27.08 -40.76 21.70
N GLU A 162 28.13 -39.95 21.83
CA GLU A 162 29.33 -40.32 22.61
C GLU A 162 29.07 -40.34 24.12
N GLU A 163 28.13 -39.50 24.57
CA GLU A 163 27.84 -39.29 26.00
C GLU A 163 26.41 -39.72 26.39
N ASN A 164 25.60 -40.21 25.44
CA ASN A 164 24.16 -40.48 25.55
C ASN A 164 23.37 -39.32 26.19
N ARG A 165 23.72 -38.07 25.86
CA ARG A 165 23.08 -36.87 26.43
C ARG A 165 21.98 -36.36 25.52
N TYR A 166 20.78 -36.20 26.05
CA TYR A 166 19.67 -35.58 25.34
C TYR A 166 19.68 -34.06 25.51
N ALA A 167 19.16 -33.35 24.53
CA ALA A 167 18.99 -31.90 24.56
C ALA A 167 17.80 -31.45 23.69
N LEU A 168 17.30 -30.25 23.99
CA LEU A 168 16.38 -29.51 23.14
C LEU A 168 17.16 -28.36 22.49
N VAL A 169 17.14 -28.28 21.16
CA VAL A 169 17.83 -27.25 20.36
C VAL A 169 16.80 -26.37 19.67
N LEU A 170 16.99 -25.05 19.76
CA LEU A 170 16.23 -24.04 19.03
C LEU A 170 16.99 -23.64 17.77
N PHE A 171 16.36 -23.80 16.62
CA PHE A 171 16.82 -23.35 15.32
C PHE A 171 16.07 -22.09 14.89
N MET A 172 16.81 -21.16 14.29
CA MET A 172 16.29 -20.04 13.52
C MET A 172 16.28 -20.43 12.04
N MET A 173 15.14 -20.34 11.38
CA MET A 173 14.89 -20.93 10.06
C MET A 173 14.75 -19.89 8.94
N ASP A 174 14.91 -18.60 9.25
CA ASP A 174 14.93 -17.47 8.31
C ASP A 174 16.23 -16.64 8.46
N HIS A 175 17.34 -17.26 8.89
CA HIS A 175 18.60 -16.56 9.22
C HIS A 175 19.35 -16.05 7.98
N ARG A 176 19.60 -14.74 7.91
CA ARG A 176 20.15 -14.01 6.73
C ARG A 176 21.39 -14.62 6.07
N VAL A 177 22.31 -15.22 6.83
CA VAL A 177 23.59 -15.73 6.29
C VAL A 177 23.56 -17.23 5.97
N TYR A 178 22.66 -17.99 6.60
CA TYR A 178 22.73 -19.47 6.61
C TYR A 178 21.42 -20.16 6.20
N ASN A 179 20.34 -19.40 5.98
CA ASN A 179 18.94 -19.86 5.90
C ASN A 179 18.46 -20.54 7.19
N GLY A 180 19.12 -21.59 7.67
CA GLY A 180 18.86 -22.22 8.98
C GLY A 180 20.11 -22.26 9.87
N TYR A 181 19.94 -22.03 11.18
CA TYR A 181 21.04 -22.11 12.16
C TYR A 181 20.57 -22.45 13.59
N PRO A 182 21.25 -23.36 14.34
CA PRO A 182 20.95 -23.63 15.75
C PRO A 182 21.46 -22.50 16.66
N ILE A 183 20.55 -21.73 17.25
CA ILE A 183 20.88 -20.53 18.05
C ILE A 183 20.98 -20.80 19.56
N ALA A 184 20.31 -21.82 20.10
CA ALA A 184 20.34 -22.15 21.53
C ALA A 184 20.12 -23.64 21.81
N LYS A 185 20.71 -24.15 22.90
CA LYS A 185 20.61 -25.56 23.35
C LYS A 185 20.39 -25.62 24.87
N VAL A 186 19.47 -26.46 25.34
CA VAL A 186 19.31 -26.83 26.75
C VAL A 186 19.38 -28.34 26.91
N ALA A 187 20.05 -28.84 27.96
CA ALA A 187 20.17 -30.28 28.21
C ALA A 187 18.88 -30.84 28.83
N THR A 188 18.48 -32.05 28.44
CA THR A 188 17.30 -32.76 28.94
C THR A 188 17.70 -34.11 29.56
N GLN A 189 16.92 -34.61 30.52
CA GLN A 189 17.24 -35.89 31.20
C GLN A 189 16.87 -37.14 30.38
N SER A 190 16.02 -36.98 29.37
CA SER A 190 15.55 -38.01 28.42
C SER A 190 15.33 -37.37 27.04
N LYS A 191 14.98 -38.18 26.03
CA LYS A 191 14.31 -37.67 24.81
C LYS A 191 13.13 -36.77 25.20
N ALA A 192 12.92 -35.69 24.45
CA ALA A 192 11.72 -34.87 24.52
C ALA A 192 10.68 -35.39 23.51
N TYR A 193 9.55 -35.86 24.04
CA TYR A 193 8.41 -36.43 23.32
C TYR A 193 7.29 -35.39 23.15
N HIS A 194 6.42 -35.56 22.16
CA HIS A 194 5.21 -34.74 21.95
C HIS A 194 5.46 -33.20 22.03
N ILE A 195 6.54 -32.70 21.41
CA ILE A 195 6.96 -31.30 21.52
C ILE A 195 5.88 -30.35 20.98
N GLN A 196 5.49 -29.35 21.77
CA GLN A 196 4.64 -28.24 21.37
C GLN A 196 5.33 -26.91 21.64
N ALA A 197 5.20 -25.95 20.71
CA ALA A 197 5.80 -24.64 20.84
C ALA A 197 4.97 -23.54 20.17
N LYS A 198 4.68 -22.47 20.91
CA LYS A 198 3.91 -21.30 20.43
C LYS A 198 4.50 -20.00 20.98
N TYR A 199 4.25 -18.88 20.29
CA TYR A 199 4.51 -17.55 20.86
C TYR A 199 3.47 -17.27 21.96
N MET A 200 3.95 -16.86 23.14
CA MET A 200 3.12 -16.61 24.33
C MET A 200 3.80 -15.59 25.24
N ASN A 201 3.00 -14.83 25.98
CA ASN A 201 3.44 -13.93 27.04
C ASN A 201 3.63 -14.69 28.36
N TYR A 202 4.78 -14.54 29.01
CA TYR A 202 4.99 -15.03 30.38
C TYR A 202 5.50 -13.90 31.28
N LYS A 203 4.71 -13.54 32.31
CA LYS A 203 5.04 -12.49 33.29
C LYS A 203 5.35 -11.11 32.67
N GLY A 204 4.76 -10.79 31.51
CA GLY A 204 5.00 -9.54 30.79
C GLY A 204 6.20 -9.57 29.83
N GLU A 205 6.88 -10.72 29.70
CA GLU A 205 7.87 -10.95 28.66
C GLU A 205 7.24 -11.83 27.57
N MET A 206 7.18 -11.33 26.33
CA MET A 206 6.79 -12.12 25.17
C MET A 206 7.94 -13.07 24.76
N GLY A 207 7.61 -14.34 24.56
CA GLY A 207 8.58 -15.39 24.26
C GLY A 207 8.03 -16.51 23.41
N ILE A 208 8.87 -17.52 23.18
CA ILE A 208 8.44 -18.84 22.72
C ILE A 208 8.28 -19.71 23.97
N MET A 209 7.05 -20.16 24.23
CA MET A 209 6.78 -21.19 25.22
C MET A 209 6.95 -22.55 24.53
N VAL A 210 7.71 -23.46 25.13
CA VAL A 210 7.87 -24.83 24.65
C VAL A 210 7.56 -25.82 25.75
N ALA A 211 6.69 -26.77 25.45
CA ALA A 211 6.30 -27.86 26.34
C ALA A 211 6.60 -29.21 25.67
N TYR A 212 7.03 -30.18 26.48
CA TYR A 212 7.36 -31.52 26.01
C TYR A 212 7.21 -32.55 27.13
N VAL A 213 7.02 -33.81 26.76
CA VAL A 213 6.94 -34.94 27.70
C VAL A 213 8.31 -35.60 27.83
N ARG A 214 8.72 -35.92 29.06
CA ARG A 214 9.84 -36.81 29.38
C ARG A 214 9.33 -38.15 29.89
N ARG A 215 10.10 -39.22 29.69
CA ARG A 215 9.86 -40.57 30.25
C ARG A 215 11.03 -40.93 31.16
N GLU A 216 10.76 -41.34 32.40
CA GLU A 216 11.79 -41.74 33.39
C GLU A 216 11.34 -42.98 34.18
N PRO A 217 12.25 -43.85 34.66
CA PRO A 217 11.86 -44.91 35.60
C PRO A 217 11.37 -44.30 36.92
N ALA A 218 10.17 -44.71 37.36
CA ALA A 218 9.49 -44.11 38.50
C ALA A 218 10.33 -44.22 39.78
N TYR A 219 10.90 -45.39 40.06
CA TYR A 219 11.70 -45.61 41.25
C TYR A 219 13.19 -45.27 41.04
N LYS A 220 13.88 -44.95 42.14
CA LYS A 220 15.31 -44.62 42.11
C LYS A 220 16.20 -45.85 41.88
N ALA A 221 15.75 -47.04 42.28
CA ALA A 221 16.47 -48.29 42.06
C ALA A 221 16.62 -48.59 40.56
N ASP A 222 15.53 -48.48 39.81
CA ASP A 222 15.48 -48.74 38.36
C ASP A 222 16.37 -47.77 37.57
N ARG A 223 16.43 -46.50 38.00
CA ARG A 223 17.40 -45.50 37.49
C ARG A 223 18.86 -45.88 37.76
N MET A 224 19.15 -46.62 38.82
CA MET A 224 20.49 -47.17 39.09
C MET A 224 20.76 -48.49 38.39
N ALA A 225 19.73 -49.16 37.84
CA ALA A 225 19.85 -50.34 36.98
C ALA A 225 20.11 -49.98 35.50
N ASN A 226 20.25 -48.68 35.19
CA ASN A 226 20.61 -48.16 33.85
C ASN A 226 19.63 -48.52 32.72
N VAL A 227 18.34 -48.70 33.05
CA VAL A 227 17.28 -48.95 32.07
C VAL A 227 16.88 -47.64 31.39
N ASN A 228 17.31 -47.42 30.15
CA ASN A 228 16.95 -46.22 29.39
C ASN A 228 15.55 -46.35 28.77
N VAL A 229 14.53 -45.87 29.48
CA VAL A 229 13.15 -45.82 28.98
C VAL A 229 12.97 -44.91 27.75
N SER A 230 13.99 -44.12 27.38
CA SER A 230 13.98 -43.27 26.18
C SER A 230 14.20 -44.02 24.86
N GLU A 231 14.67 -45.28 24.91
CA GLU A 231 14.95 -46.11 23.72
C GLU A 231 13.73 -46.91 23.25
N PHE A 232 12.64 -46.89 24.02
CA PHE A 232 11.37 -47.53 23.68
C PHE A 232 10.54 -46.65 22.74
N SER A 233 9.80 -47.28 21.82
CA SER A 233 9.04 -46.59 20.78
C SER A 233 8.00 -45.60 21.32
N GLU A 234 7.65 -44.63 20.48
CA GLU A 234 6.62 -43.62 20.73
C GLU A 234 5.26 -44.06 20.15
N ALA A 235 5.26 -44.95 19.14
CA ALA A 235 4.10 -45.28 18.31
C ALA A 235 3.31 -46.54 18.74
N HIS A 236 3.66 -47.17 19.85
CA HIS A 236 3.06 -48.43 20.31
C HIS A 236 2.77 -48.37 21.82
N ASP A 237 1.72 -49.06 22.26
CA ASP A 237 1.55 -49.39 23.68
C ASP A 237 2.64 -50.38 24.09
N ILE A 238 3.40 -50.06 25.13
CA ILE A 238 4.60 -50.79 25.55
C ILE A 238 4.50 -51.19 27.01
N ASP A 239 4.59 -52.50 27.26
CA ASP A 239 4.87 -53.07 28.57
C ASP A 239 6.34 -52.81 28.94
N TYR A 240 6.60 -51.66 29.55
CA TYR A 240 7.94 -51.31 30.02
C TYR A 240 8.43 -52.31 31.09
N PRO A 241 9.71 -52.71 31.07
CA PRO A 241 10.27 -53.63 32.06
C PRO A 241 10.39 -53.02 33.47
N VAL A 242 10.16 -51.71 33.61
CA VAL A 242 10.14 -50.94 34.86
C VAL A 242 8.99 -49.94 34.81
N PRO A 243 8.28 -49.65 35.92
CA PRO A 243 7.21 -48.65 35.92
C PRO A 243 7.71 -47.26 35.51
N VAL A 244 7.04 -46.64 34.53
CA VAL A 244 7.43 -45.33 33.98
C VAL A 244 6.68 -44.19 34.68
N ARG A 245 7.40 -43.11 34.93
CA ARG A 245 6.89 -41.80 35.30
C ARG A 245 7.06 -40.87 34.10
N TYR A 246 5.98 -40.23 33.70
CA TYR A 246 5.94 -39.21 32.66
C TYR A 246 6.07 -37.84 33.33
N GLU A 247 6.84 -36.94 32.74
CA GLU A 247 6.96 -35.56 33.23
C GLU A 247 6.73 -34.57 32.08
N VAL A 248 5.66 -33.79 32.16
CA VAL A 248 5.44 -32.62 31.29
C VAL A 248 6.36 -31.51 31.78
N VAL A 249 7.25 -31.04 30.92
CA VAL A 249 8.20 -29.96 31.20
C VAL A 249 7.83 -28.76 30.35
N VAL A 250 7.88 -27.56 30.94
CA VAL A 250 7.58 -26.31 30.25
C VAL A 250 8.73 -25.32 30.46
N GLU A 251 9.30 -24.85 29.35
CA GLU A 251 10.37 -23.86 29.27
C GLU A 251 9.88 -22.62 28.51
N HIS A 252 10.37 -21.44 28.88
CA HIS A 252 10.06 -20.17 28.21
C HIS A 252 11.34 -19.52 27.70
N ILE A 253 11.32 -19.03 26.45
CA ILE A 253 12.46 -18.39 25.79
C ILE A 253 12.07 -16.98 25.37
N ASN A 254 12.66 -15.97 26.01
CA ASN A 254 12.32 -14.57 25.75
C ASN A 254 12.74 -14.14 24.33
N LEU A 255 11.81 -13.58 23.54
CA LEU A 255 12.08 -13.18 22.15
C LEU A 255 13.13 -12.07 22.04
N LYS A 256 13.33 -11.24 23.06
CA LYS A 256 14.39 -10.21 23.07
C LYS A 256 15.78 -10.86 23.08
N ALA A 257 15.96 -11.95 23.82
CA ALA A 257 17.21 -12.72 23.80
C ALA A 257 17.43 -13.34 22.41
N ILE A 258 16.39 -13.91 21.80
CA ILE A 258 16.44 -14.45 20.43
C ILE A 258 16.80 -13.35 19.42
N SER A 259 16.24 -12.15 19.52
CA SER A 259 16.55 -11.04 18.60
C SER A 259 17.98 -10.49 18.72
N ILE A 260 18.66 -10.74 19.85
CA ILE A 260 20.10 -10.44 20.00
C ILE A 260 20.94 -11.56 19.35
N LEU A 261 20.51 -12.82 19.48
CA LEU A 261 21.12 -13.97 18.78
C LEU A 261 20.88 -13.95 17.25
N GLU A 262 19.94 -13.13 16.79
CA GLU A 262 19.65 -12.89 15.37
C GLU A 262 20.56 -11.83 14.72
N ASP A 263 21.26 -11.00 15.51
CA ASP A 263 21.91 -9.79 15.00
C ASP A 263 23.03 -10.11 13.98
N PRO A 264 22.89 -9.70 12.69
CA PRO A 264 23.87 -10.00 11.66
C PRO A 264 25.21 -9.27 11.81
N VAL A 265 25.36 -8.35 12.79
CA VAL A 265 26.64 -7.68 13.11
C VAL A 265 27.75 -8.70 13.45
N HIS A 266 27.41 -9.88 13.97
CA HIS A 266 28.36 -10.95 14.21
C HIS A 266 27.86 -12.26 13.57
N ALA A 267 28.44 -12.66 12.44
CA ALA A 267 28.07 -13.90 11.75
C ALA A 267 28.14 -15.11 12.72
N PRO A 268 27.07 -15.91 12.86
CA PRO A 268 27.03 -17.02 13.82
C PRO A 268 28.18 -18.02 13.65
N GLY A 269 28.77 -18.41 14.78
CA GLY A 269 29.95 -19.27 14.81
C GLY A 269 31.31 -18.55 14.68
N SER A 270 31.34 -17.25 14.37
CA SER A 270 32.56 -16.42 14.48
C SER A 270 33.10 -16.33 15.91
N SER A 271 34.35 -15.92 16.06
CA SER A 271 34.99 -15.63 17.35
C SER A 271 34.21 -14.55 18.14
N GLU A 272 33.81 -13.51 17.41
CA GLU A 272 33.12 -12.32 17.87
C GLU A 272 31.71 -12.67 18.33
N TYR A 273 30.95 -13.45 17.55
CA TYR A 273 29.65 -13.99 17.94
C TYR A 273 29.77 -14.85 19.21
N ARG A 274 30.75 -15.76 19.26
CA ARG A 274 30.95 -16.64 20.43
C ARG A 274 31.29 -15.86 21.69
N GLU A 275 32.08 -14.80 21.60
CA GLU A 275 32.41 -13.95 22.75
C GLU A 275 31.23 -13.07 23.17
N HIS A 276 30.48 -12.53 22.22
CA HIS A 276 29.23 -11.80 22.51
C HIS A 276 28.20 -12.69 23.22
N VAL A 277 27.92 -13.89 22.68
CA VAL A 277 26.94 -14.83 23.25
C VAL A 277 27.35 -15.31 24.65
N ARG A 278 28.65 -15.40 24.96
CA ARG A 278 29.14 -15.67 26.33
C ARG A 278 28.81 -14.59 27.36
N THR A 279 28.46 -13.37 26.93
CA THR A 279 28.03 -12.28 27.83
C THR A 279 26.53 -12.23 28.06
N LEU A 280 25.74 -13.07 27.37
CA LEU A 280 24.28 -13.11 27.47
C LEU A 280 23.84 -14.16 28.51
N ASP A 281 22.73 -13.88 29.20
CA ASP A 281 22.07 -14.87 30.04
C ASP A 281 21.55 -16.06 29.20
N PRO A 282 21.54 -17.30 29.75
CA PRO A 282 20.93 -18.45 29.08
C PRO A 282 19.47 -18.16 28.67
N PRO A 283 19.09 -18.34 27.40
CA PRO A 283 17.80 -17.87 26.90
C PRO A 283 16.61 -18.75 27.34
N PHE A 284 16.85 -20.02 27.66
CA PHE A 284 15.86 -20.95 28.23
C PHE A 284 15.64 -20.67 29.72
N ARG A 285 14.38 -20.51 30.12
CA ARG A 285 13.97 -20.33 31.53
C ARG A 285 12.89 -21.35 31.91
N HIS A 286 13.18 -22.18 32.90
CA HIS A 286 12.24 -23.18 33.41
C HIS A 286 11.00 -22.54 34.04
N VAL A 287 9.82 -22.93 33.57
CA VAL A 287 8.52 -22.41 34.04
C VAL A 287 7.92 -23.34 35.10
N THR A 288 7.80 -24.62 34.76
CA THR A 288 7.32 -25.70 35.63
C THR A 288 7.61 -27.07 35.01
N SER A 289 7.63 -28.11 35.85
CA SER A 289 7.26 -29.46 35.42
C SER A 289 5.96 -29.94 36.09
N LEU A 290 5.40 -31.04 35.60
CA LEU A 290 4.34 -31.83 36.25
C LEU A 290 4.61 -33.33 36.02
N SER A 291 4.70 -34.12 37.09
CA SER A 291 4.90 -35.58 36.98
C SER A 291 3.60 -36.37 37.14
N THR A 292 3.40 -37.40 36.33
CA THR A 292 2.27 -38.35 36.37
C THR A 292 2.78 -39.78 36.12
N ASN A 293 2.08 -40.77 36.66
CA ASN A 293 2.36 -42.20 36.41
C ASN A 293 1.47 -42.78 35.30
N THR A 294 0.42 -42.06 34.90
CA THR A 294 -0.31 -42.32 33.64
C THR A 294 0.48 -41.71 32.49
N SER A 295 0.39 -42.33 31.32
CA SER A 295 0.91 -41.77 30.07
C SER A 295 0.35 -40.37 29.78
N VAL A 296 1.11 -39.60 29.02
CA VAL A 296 0.72 -38.28 28.53
C VAL A 296 0.87 -38.31 27.02
N ASP A 297 -0.25 -38.49 26.36
CA ASP A 297 -0.33 -38.91 24.97
C ASP A 297 -0.65 -37.71 24.05
N PHE A 298 -1.24 -36.65 24.63
CA PHE A 298 -1.55 -35.39 23.97
C PHE A 298 -1.10 -34.20 24.81
N LEU A 299 -0.60 -33.15 24.13
CA LEU A 299 -0.11 -31.91 24.72
C LEU A 299 -0.55 -30.73 23.83
N ASP A 300 -0.95 -29.62 24.44
CA ASP A 300 -1.21 -28.34 23.76
C ASP A 300 -0.84 -27.13 24.65
N LEU A 301 -0.69 -25.97 24.03
CA LEU A 301 -0.36 -24.68 24.64
C LEU A 301 -1.36 -23.61 24.20
N ALA A 302 -1.82 -22.76 25.11
CA ALA A 302 -2.77 -21.69 24.80
C ALA A 302 -2.66 -20.51 25.78
N GLU A 303 -2.87 -19.29 25.27
CA GLU A 303 -2.90 -18.07 26.09
C GLU A 303 -4.35 -17.59 26.20
N MET A 304 -4.86 -17.49 27.43
CA MET A 304 -6.26 -17.17 27.71
C MET A 304 -6.32 -15.98 28.67
N ASN A 305 -7.04 -14.93 28.26
CA ASN A 305 -7.10 -13.65 28.99
C ASN A 305 -5.72 -13.03 29.33
N GLY A 306 -4.69 -13.33 28.53
CA GLY A 306 -3.30 -12.87 28.74
C GLY A 306 -2.47 -13.73 29.68
N ASP A 307 -3.02 -14.81 30.25
CA ASP A 307 -2.28 -15.80 31.03
C ASP A 307 -1.93 -17.03 30.15
N PRO A 308 -0.70 -17.56 30.24
CA PRO A 308 -0.29 -18.74 29.49
C PRO A 308 -0.61 -20.06 30.22
N TYR A 309 -1.10 -21.05 29.47
CA TYR A 309 -1.53 -22.36 29.97
C TYR A 309 -0.88 -23.52 29.22
N VAL A 310 -0.70 -24.65 29.91
CA VAL A 310 -0.39 -25.95 29.33
C VAL A 310 -1.55 -26.92 29.56
N PHE A 311 -1.87 -27.71 28.54
CA PHE A 311 -2.94 -28.70 28.56
C PHE A 311 -2.38 -30.07 28.18
N PHE A 312 -2.73 -31.12 28.91
CA PHE A 312 -2.31 -32.48 28.58
C PHE A 312 -3.36 -33.54 28.90
N GLY A 313 -3.55 -34.48 27.97
CA GLY A 313 -4.45 -35.62 28.12
C GLY A 313 -3.74 -36.83 28.73
N LYS A 314 -4.41 -37.53 29.66
CA LYS A 314 -3.90 -38.77 30.27
C LYS A 314 -4.68 -39.99 29.77
N ARG A 315 -4.11 -40.75 28.84
CA ARG A 315 -4.69 -41.93 28.18
C ARG A 315 -6.11 -41.68 27.63
N ASN A 316 -7.16 -41.79 28.44
CA ASN A 316 -8.53 -42.00 27.97
C ASN A 316 -9.63 -41.05 28.53
N GLN A 317 -9.49 -40.43 29.71
CA GLN A 317 -10.65 -39.82 30.42
C GLN A 317 -10.37 -38.55 31.28
N GLU A 318 -9.15 -38.03 31.34
CA GLU A 318 -8.81 -36.79 32.06
C GLU A 318 -7.93 -35.90 31.18
N ILE A 319 -8.37 -34.65 30.96
CA ILE A 319 -7.49 -33.57 30.48
C ILE A 319 -7.15 -32.69 31.68
N VAL A 320 -5.86 -32.38 31.84
CA VAL A 320 -5.34 -31.49 32.87
C VAL A 320 -4.95 -30.16 32.25
N GLN A 321 -5.52 -29.09 32.79
CA GLN A 321 -5.19 -27.70 32.49
C GLN A 321 -4.31 -27.16 33.61
N LYS A 322 -3.24 -26.42 33.27
CA LYS A 322 -2.45 -25.66 34.26
C LYS A 322 -2.13 -24.27 33.75
N ASN A 323 -2.59 -23.26 34.50
CA ASN A 323 -2.12 -21.89 34.37
C ASN A 323 -0.66 -21.80 34.84
N LEU A 324 0.21 -21.23 34.02
CA LEU A 324 1.66 -21.17 34.27
C LEU A 324 2.06 -19.93 35.12
N THR A 325 1.19 -18.93 35.21
CA THR A 325 1.30 -17.76 36.10
C THR A 325 0.81 -18.09 37.51
N THR A 326 -0.48 -18.45 37.67
CA THR A 326 -1.08 -18.74 38.98
C THR A 326 -0.60 -20.06 39.57
N ARG A 327 -0.12 -20.98 38.70
CA ARG A 327 0.28 -22.36 39.00
C ARG A 327 -0.86 -23.29 39.44
N LEU A 328 -2.10 -22.81 39.36
CA LEU A 328 -3.30 -23.60 39.64
C LEU A 328 -3.49 -24.68 38.57
N VAL A 329 -4.11 -25.79 38.97
CA VAL A 329 -4.33 -26.97 38.12
C VAL A 329 -5.81 -27.31 38.12
N SER A 330 -6.43 -27.22 36.96
CA SER A 330 -7.82 -27.60 36.72
C SER A 330 -7.90 -28.94 35.97
N ARG A 331 -9.08 -29.56 35.97
CA ARG A 331 -9.34 -30.85 35.32
C ARG A 331 -10.64 -30.84 34.56
N ILE A 332 -10.67 -31.57 33.44
CA ILE A 332 -11.89 -31.94 32.73
C ILE A 332 -11.97 -33.45 32.75
N HIS A 333 -13.02 -33.99 33.37
CA HIS A 333 -13.31 -35.42 33.33
C HIS A 333 -14.29 -35.71 32.19
N MET A 334 -13.93 -36.65 31.32
CA MET A 334 -14.67 -36.94 30.08
C MET A 334 -15.31 -38.33 30.18
N PRO A 335 -16.57 -38.45 30.65
CA PRO A 335 -17.26 -39.73 30.74
C PRO A 335 -17.50 -40.33 29.34
N PRO A 336 -17.78 -41.64 29.22
CA PRO A 336 -18.30 -42.23 27.99
C PRO A 336 -19.67 -41.65 27.66
N LEU A 337 -19.88 -41.21 26.41
CA LEU A 337 -21.18 -40.69 25.96
C LEU A 337 -22.13 -41.84 25.56
N THR A 338 -21.61 -42.88 24.89
CA THR A 338 -22.39 -44.06 24.50
C THR A 338 -22.58 -45.02 25.68
N VAL A 339 -23.81 -45.21 26.14
CA VAL A 339 -24.15 -46.15 27.22
C VAL A 339 -24.24 -47.58 26.68
N ILE A 340 -23.31 -48.45 27.09
CA ILE A 340 -23.30 -49.87 26.70
C ILE A 340 -23.91 -50.72 27.81
N ALA A 341 -24.84 -51.61 27.44
CA ALA A 341 -25.49 -52.53 28.38
C ALA A 341 -24.51 -53.62 28.87
N PRO A 342 -24.50 -53.95 30.18
CA PRO A 342 -23.73 -55.07 30.71
C PRO A 342 -24.07 -56.40 30.01
N PRO A 343 -23.09 -57.32 29.84
CA PRO A 343 -21.79 -57.34 30.50
C PRO A 343 -20.64 -56.67 29.70
N ALA A 344 -20.93 -56.09 28.53
CA ALA A 344 -19.94 -55.34 27.74
C ALA A 344 -19.64 -53.97 28.36
N ARG A 345 -18.44 -53.43 28.09
CA ARG A 345 -18.00 -52.11 28.57
C ARG A 345 -17.64 -51.18 27.41
N ALA A 346 -17.90 -49.89 27.59
CA ALA A 346 -17.40 -48.84 26.72
C ALA A 346 -15.92 -48.55 27.04
N ALA A 347 -15.04 -48.74 26.06
CA ALA A 347 -13.67 -48.26 26.13
C ALA A 347 -13.51 -47.03 25.22
N THR A 348 -13.37 -45.86 25.84
CA THR A 348 -13.12 -44.56 25.20
C THR A 348 -11.62 -44.35 25.00
N THR A 349 -11.20 -43.98 23.80
CA THR A 349 -9.82 -43.56 23.49
C THR A 349 -9.84 -42.13 22.97
N ILE A 350 -8.94 -41.27 23.46
CA ILE A 350 -8.71 -39.93 22.89
C ILE A 350 -7.76 -40.08 21.71
N HIS A 351 -8.06 -39.45 20.57
CA HIS A 351 -7.18 -39.45 19.39
C HIS A 351 -6.55 -38.09 19.10
N ALA A 352 -7.22 -36.99 19.49
CA ALA A 352 -6.67 -35.64 19.39
C ALA A 352 -7.39 -34.67 20.35
N MET A 353 -6.74 -33.55 20.65
CA MET A 353 -7.35 -32.40 21.33
C MET A 353 -6.76 -31.09 20.80
N ARG A 354 -7.54 -29.99 20.86
CA ARG A 354 -7.11 -28.64 20.44
C ARG A 354 -7.82 -27.57 21.27
N VAL A 355 -7.07 -26.65 21.87
CA VAL A 355 -7.63 -25.58 22.71
C VAL A 355 -8.07 -24.38 21.87
N LEU A 356 -9.29 -23.89 22.09
CA LEU A 356 -9.89 -22.70 21.48
C LEU A 356 -9.78 -21.51 22.44
N SER A 357 -8.62 -20.86 22.46
CA SER A 357 -8.27 -19.90 23.52
C SER A 357 -9.12 -18.62 23.53
N ASP A 358 -9.65 -18.17 22.39
CA ASP A 358 -10.59 -17.04 22.33
C ASP A 358 -12.03 -17.40 22.75
N GLN A 359 -12.36 -18.70 22.83
CA GLN A 359 -13.67 -19.19 23.27
C GLN A 359 -13.70 -19.71 24.71
N HIS A 360 -12.53 -19.89 25.35
CA HIS A 360 -12.40 -20.67 26.60
C HIS A 360 -12.99 -22.09 26.47
N GLN A 361 -12.75 -22.73 25.32
CA GLN A 361 -13.25 -24.07 25.00
C GLN A 361 -12.11 -25.00 24.55
N ILE A 362 -12.34 -26.32 24.56
CA ILE A 362 -11.41 -27.31 24.02
C ILE A 362 -12.15 -28.32 23.15
N ILE A 363 -11.65 -28.52 21.92
CA ILE A 363 -12.07 -29.60 21.03
C ILE A 363 -11.36 -30.88 21.48
N VAL A 364 -12.08 -31.99 21.58
CA VAL A 364 -11.55 -33.33 21.80
C VAL A 364 -12.16 -34.27 20.77
N VAL A 365 -11.35 -35.16 20.19
CA VAL A 365 -11.83 -36.23 19.32
C VAL A 365 -11.60 -37.57 20.00
N ARG A 366 -12.66 -38.37 20.14
CA ARG A 366 -12.61 -39.69 20.77
C ARG A 366 -13.24 -40.76 19.88
N THR A 367 -12.89 -42.02 20.16
CA THR A 367 -13.66 -43.18 19.71
C THR A 367 -14.15 -43.96 20.92
N THR A 368 -15.43 -44.31 20.95
CA THR A 368 -15.99 -45.25 21.92
C THR A 368 -16.08 -46.62 21.26
N THR A 369 -15.44 -47.61 21.87
CA THR A 369 -15.39 -49.00 21.36
C THR A 369 -16.13 -49.94 22.32
N ARG A 370 -16.86 -50.91 21.77
CA ARG A 370 -17.56 -51.94 22.55
C ARG A 370 -16.60 -53.09 22.87
N VAL A 371 -16.20 -53.19 24.12
CA VAL A 371 -15.35 -54.28 24.61
C VAL A 371 -16.21 -55.31 25.32
N GLU A 372 -16.40 -56.47 24.68
CA GLU A 372 -16.95 -57.65 25.33
C GLU A 372 -16.01 -58.14 26.45
N PRO A 373 -16.54 -58.66 27.57
CA PRO A 373 -15.72 -59.17 28.66
C PRO A 373 -15.02 -60.46 28.24
N SER A 374 -13.77 -60.62 28.63
CA SER A 374 -13.03 -61.86 28.36
C SER A 374 -13.65 -63.05 29.10
N PRO A 375 -13.43 -64.30 28.63
CA PRO A 375 -13.88 -65.50 29.36
C PRO A 375 -13.37 -65.58 30.80
N ALA A 376 -12.22 -64.94 31.10
CA ALA A 376 -11.69 -64.85 32.45
C ALA A 376 -12.44 -63.81 33.32
N GLU A 377 -12.80 -62.65 32.76
CA GLU A 377 -13.63 -61.65 33.46
C GLU A 377 -15.05 -62.17 33.72
N LEU A 378 -15.64 -62.90 32.76
CA LEU A 378 -16.93 -63.60 32.96
C LEU A 378 -16.84 -64.68 34.05
N TYR A 379 -15.73 -65.43 34.12
CA TYR A 379 -15.50 -66.43 35.17
C TYR A 379 -15.35 -65.80 36.56
N LEU A 380 -14.68 -64.66 36.66
CA LEU A 380 -14.55 -63.89 37.91
C LEU A 380 -15.88 -63.28 38.35
N ALA A 381 -16.64 -62.66 37.43
CA ALA A 381 -17.98 -62.15 37.71
C ALA A 381 -18.95 -63.27 38.15
N GLY A 382 -18.77 -64.49 37.63
CA GLY A 382 -19.51 -65.68 38.06
C GLY A 382 -19.18 -66.19 39.47
N LEU A 383 -18.11 -65.71 40.10
CA LEU A 383 -17.72 -66.04 41.47
C LEU A 383 -18.21 -65.00 42.50
N GLU A 384 -18.53 -63.77 42.07
CA GLU A 384 -19.03 -62.70 42.95
C GLU A 384 -20.57 -62.69 43.06
N GLN A 385 -21.13 -63.74 43.66
CA GLN A 385 -22.49 -63.70 44.21
C GLN A 385 -22.52 -63.89 45.73
N PRO A 386 -22.91 -62.86 46.49
CA PRO A 386 -23.47 -62.99 47.83
C PRO A 386 -24.96 -62.62 47.84
N THR A 387 -25.76 -63.50 48.42
CA THR A 387 -27.16 -63.26 48.75
C THR A 387 -27.32 -62.22 49.87
N ALA A 388 -28.18 -61.21 49.65
CA ALA A 388 -29.06 -60.66 50.69
C ALA A 388 -30.19 -59.83 50.07
N GLN A 389 -31.41 -60.03 50.56
CA GLN A 389 -32.55 -59.14 50.28
C GLN A 389 -32.55 -57.97 51.26
N ASN A 390 -33.00 -56.80 50.83
CA ASN A 390 -33.83 -55.93 51.69
C ASN A 390 -34.75 -55.06 50.83
N PHE A 391 -35.88 -54.66 51.42
CA PHE A 391 -37.03 -54.06 50.75
C PHE A 391 -37.16 -52.55 51.01
N ASP A 392 -38.06 -51.93 50.25
CA ASP A 392 -38.67 -50.61 50.44
C ASP A 392 -37.74 -49.38 50.30
N THR A 393 -38.09 -48.37 49.49
CA THR A 393 -39.33 -47.58 49.66
C THR A 393 -39.88 -46.93 48.39
N PHE A 394 -41.23 -46.83 48.32
CA PHE A 394 -42.11 -45.96 47.49
C PHE A 394 -41.71 -45.69 46.02
N ALA A 395 -42.38 -46.19 44.97
CA ALA A 395 -43.83 -46.31 44.68
C ALA A 395 -44.56 -44.98 44.40
N ASN A 396 -44.84 -44.71 43.11
CA ASN A 396 -46.06 -44.06 42.61
C ASN A 396 -46.15 -44.22 41.07
N LEU A 397 -47.17 -44.93 40.60
CA LEU A 397 -47.61 -44.99 39.19
C LEU A 397 -49.14 -45.12 39.16
N PRO A 398 -49.79 -44.30 38.32
CA PRO A 398 -50.79 -44.82 37.38
C PRO A 398 -50.64 -44.15 35.98
N ALA A 399 -51.19 -44.67 34.88
CA ALA A 399 -51.61 -46.03 34.53
C ALA A 399 -51.88 -46.06 33.01
N ASP A 400 -51.79 -47.26 32.41
CA ASP A 400 -52.53 -47.74 31.23
C ASP A 400 -52.65 -46.92 29.91
N GLN A 401 -52.29 -47.62 28.82
CA GLN A 401 -52.95 -47.62 27.48
C GLN A 401 -52.74 -46.37 26.57
N ASP A 402 -52.62 -46.51 25.24
CA ASP A 402 -52.54 -47.70 24.38
C ASP A 402 -51.77 -47.43 23.07
N PHE A 403 -51.28 -48.47 22.39
CA PHE A 403 -50.87 -48.43 20.98
C PHE A 403 -52.05 -48.82 20.09
N LEU A 404 -52.27 -48.12 18.96
CA LEU A 404 -52.37 -48.69 17.59
C LEU A 404 -52.99 -47.74 16.53
N ASN A 405 -52.73 -48.09 15.26
CA ASN A 405 -53.47 -47.80 14.03
C ASN A 405 -53.55 -46.34 13.53
N LEU A 406 -52.62 -46.02 12.62
CA LEU A 406 -52.99 -45.36 11.36
C LEU A 406 -53.84 -46.33 10.51
N GLN A 407 -54.80 -45.81 9.72
CA GLN A 407 -55.47 -46.55 8.65
C GLN A 407 -55.71 -45.63 7.43
N GLU A 408 -56.01 -46.23 6.28
CA GLU A 408 -55.76 -45.72 4.92
C GLU A 408 -56.87 -44.80 4.34
N PHE A 409 -56.76 -44.56 3.01
CA PHE A 409 -57.71 -43.98 2.05
C PHE A 409 -57.79 -42.43 1.95
N ALA A 410 -57.93 -41.81 0.76
CA ALA A 410 -57.68 -42.25 -0.63
C ALA A 410 -57.80 -41.10 -1.65
N GLU A 411 -57.16 -41.28 -2.82
CA GLU A 411 -57.63 -40.92 -4.19
C GLU A 411 -57.74 -39.45 -4.71
N ASP A 412 -57.42 -39.36 -6.00
CA ASP A 412 -57.90 -38.48 -7.10
C ASP A 412 -57.41 -37.02 -7.36
N ASP A 413 -56.43 -36.93 -8.29
CA ASP A 413 -56.56 -36.43 -9.70
C ASP A 413 -56.78 -34.92 -10.01
N PRO A 414 -56.64 -34.45 -11.29
CA PRO A 414 -55.56 -34.64 -12.28
C PRO A 414 -54.96 -33.32 -12.85
N ASN A 415 -53.89 -33.49 -13.66
CA ASN A 415 -53.59 -32.87 -14.98
C ASN A 415 -52.18 -32.25 -15.08
N HIS A 416 -51.53 -32.15 -16.25
CA HIS A 416 -51.33 -33.03 -17.44
C HIS A 416 -50.30 -32.30 -18.35
N ASP A 417 -49.75 -32.99 -19.36
CA ASP A 417 -48.99 -32.43 -20.51
C ASP A 417 -47.60 -31.80 -20.25
N ASP A 418 -46.60 -31.91 -21.14
CA ASP A 418 -46.33 -32.85 -22.26
C ASP A 418 -44.84 -32.69 -22.71
N LEU A 419 -44.35 -33.59 -23.58
CA LEU A 419 -43.10 -33.58 -24.37
C LEU A 419 -41.77 -33.80 -23.61
N GLY A 420 -40.79 -34.56 -24.13
CA GLY A 420 -40.77 -35.41 -25.33
C GLY A 420 -39.34 -35.62 -25.89
N GLU A 421 -39.11 -36.76 -26.57
CA GLU A 421 -37.94 -37.11 -27.42
C GLU A 421 -36.55 -37.27 -26.69
N ASP A 422 -35.62 -38.15 -27.08
CA ASP A 422 -35.72 -39.51 -27.67
C ASP A 422 -34.39 -40.30 -27.55
N LEU A 423 -34.50 -41.63 -27.64
CA LEU A 423 -33.68 -42.71 -28.28
C LEU A 423 -32.34 -42.34 -28.99
N GLU A 424 -31.33 -43.20 -29.26
CA GLU A 424 -31.01 -44.66 -29.19
C GLU A 424 -29.44 -44.78 -29.20
N ASP A 425 -28.66 -45.88 -29.18
CA ASP A 425 -28.80 -47.36 -29.13
C ASP A 425 -29.06 -47.90 -27.67
N GLU A 426 -28.90 -49.15 -27.16
CA GLU A 426 -28.29 -50.47 -27.52
C GLU A 426 -26.73 -50.57 -27.57
N ASP A 427 -26.00 -51.72 -27.52
CA ASP A 427 -26.25 -53.19 -27.56
C ASP A 427 -25.54 -53.89 -26.35
N LEU A 428 -25.75 -55.15 -25.90
CA LEU A 428 -26.84 -56.17 -25.94
C LEU A 428 -26.40 -57.37 -25.03
N ILE A 429 -27.37 -58.07 -24.37
CA ILE A 429 -27.42 -59.56 -24.14
C ILE A 429 -26.28 -60.26 -23.32
N ASP A 430 -26.51 -61.16 -22.34
CA ASP A 430 -27.73 -61.75 -21.76
C ASP A 430 -27.50 -62.46 -20.39
N GLN A 431 -28.60 -62.73 -19.66
CA GLN A 431 -28.99 -63.95 -18.88
C GLN A 431 -27.92 -64.94 -18.30
N ASP A 432 -28.10 -65.56 -17.11
CA ASP A 432 -29.12 -65.41 -16.04
C ASP A 432 -28.74 -66.13 -14.72
N LEU A 433 -29.47 -65.81 -13.64
CA LEU A 433 -29.82 -66.65 -12.46
C LEU A 433 -28.80 -67.64 -11.84
N ALA A 434 -28.27 -67.30 -10.66
CA ALA A 434 -28.00 -68.27 -9.57
C ALA A 434 -28.04 -67.61 -8.16
N ASP A 435 -28.54 -68.37 -7.18
CA ASP A 435 -28.52 -68.19 -5.72
C ASP A 435 -28.90 -66.84 -5.07
N GLN A 436 -30.02 -66.86 -4.33
CA GLN A 436 -30.40 -65.85 -3.35
C GLN A 436 -29.54 -66.00 -2.07
N GLY A 437 -28.70 -65.00 -1.77
CA GLY A 437 -28.15 -64.74 -0.44
C GLY A 437 -29.07 -63.84 0.39
N PRO A 438 -28.95 -63.82 1.74
CA PRO A 438 -29.95 -63.21 2.61
C PRO A 438 -30.00 -61.67 2.55
N ALA A 439 -31.13 -61.13 2.99
CA ALA A 439 -31.36 -59.70 3.19
C ALA A 439 -30.43 -59.08 4.25
N ASN A 440 -30.39 -57.75 4.28
CA ASN A 440 -29.64 -56.91 5.23
C ASN A 440 -29.60 -57.48 6.66
N GLU A 441 -28.48 -58.11 7.03
CA GLU A 441 -28.00 -58.10 8.41
C GLU A 441 -27.22 -56.79 8.61
N ASP A 442 -27.66 -55.94 9.54
CA ASP A 442 -26.91 -54.74 9.91
C ASP A 442 -25.51 -55.14 10.39
N GLN A 443 -24.47 -54.68 9.68
CA GLN A 443 -23.10 -54.91 10.14
C GLN A 443 -22.94 -54.25 11.53
N PRO A 444 -22.51 -54.99 12.56
CA PRO A 444 -22.46 -54.44 13.91
C PRO A 444 -21.43 -53.30 13.98
N VAL A 445 -21.91 -52.09 14.27
CA VAL A 445 -21.08 -50.89 14.41
C VAL A 445 -20.01 -51.14 15.47
N LYS A 446 -18.75 -51.26 15.03
CA LYS A 446 -17.62 -51.66 15.89
C LYS A 446 -17.13 -50.50 16.76
N GLN A 447 -17.21 -49.28 16.24
CA GLN A 447 -16.72 -48.06 16.89
C GLN A 447 -17.66 -46.88 16.61
N HIS A 448 -17.84 -46.05 17.63
CA HIS A 448 -18.54 -44.77 17.55
C HIS A 448 -17.49 -43.65 17.59
N PHE A 449 -17.48 -42.77 16.60
CA PHE A 449 -16.61 -41.60 16.55
C PHE A 449 -17.33 -40.39 17.16
N THR A 450 -16.68 -39.67 18.07
CA THR A 450 -17.25 -38.48 18.71
C THR A 450 -16.30 -37.29 18.57
N LEU A 451 -16.85 -36.19 18.01
CA LEU A 451 -16.24 -34.87 18.01
C LEU A 451 -16.92 -34.05 19.11
N GLU A 452 -16.15 -33.58 20.08
CA GLU A 452 -16.64 -33.02 21.34
C GLU A 452 -16.04 -31.63 21.61
N ILE A 453 -16.84 -30.69 22.11
CA ILE A 453 -16.41 -29.38 22.60
C ILE A 453 -16.81 -29.25 24.07
N TYR A 454 -15.82 -29.06 24.93
CA TYR A 454 -15.98 -28.78 26.36
C TYR A 454 -15.69 -27.30 26.66
N ASP A 455 -16.45 -26.71 27.58
CA ASP A 455 -16.10 -25.43 28.22
C ASP A 455 -14.94 -25.63 29.21
N LEU A 456 -14.02 -24.68 29.29
CA LEU A 456 -12.84 -24.80 30.14
C LEU A 456 -13.14 -24.42 31.60
N PRO A 457 -12.73 -25.25 32.58
CA PRO A 457 -12.94 -24.99 34.00
C PRO A 457 -12.16 -23.77 34.49
N VAL A 458 -12.78 -23.05 35.43
CA VAL A 458 -12.13 -22.00 36.22
C VAL A 458 -10.87 -22.53 36.90
N ASP A 459 -9.87 -21.66 37.08
CA ASP A 459 -8.56 -21.99 37.62
C ASP A 459 -8.64 -22.67 39.01
N GLY A 460 -8.15 -23.91 39.11
CA GLY A 460 -8.17 -24.73 40.31
C GLY A 460 -9.42 -25.60 40.50
N THR A 461 -10.41 -25.61 39.59
CA THR A 461 -11.62 -26.44 39.69
C THR A 461 -11.56 -27.72 38.83
N THR A 462 -12.53 -28.61 39.01
CA THR A 462 -12.75 -29.78 38.13
C THR A 462 -14.13 -29.65 37.49
N SER A 463 -14.17 -29.64 36.15
CA SER A 463 -15.40 -29.81 35.39
C SER A 463 -15.71 -31.29 35.21
N ASN A 464 -16.98 -31.63 35.33
CA ASN A 464 -17.57 -32.91 34.92
C ASN A 464 -18.76 -32.65 33.98
N ASP A 465 -18.74 -31.50 33.29
CA ASP A 465 -19.86 -31.02 32.47
C ASP A 465 -19.92 -31.78 31.14
N PHE A 466 -21.13 -31.98 30.60
CA PHE A 466 -21.29 -32.69 29.33
C PHE A 466 -20.87 -31.79 28.15
N PRO A 467 -20.15 -32.34 27.15
CA PRO A 467 -19.75 -31.58 25.98
C PRO A 467 -20.93 -31.33 25.03
N GLN A 468 -20.78 -30.30 24.19
CA GLN A 468 -21.47 -30.31 22.89
C GLN A 468 -20.79 -31.36 22.02
N TYR A 469 -21.53 -32.25 21.36
CA TYR A 469 -20.91 -33.32 20.56
C TYR A 469 -21.68 -33.67 19.29
N ILE A 470 -20.94 -34.16 18.29
CA ILE A 470 -21.47 -34.88 17.13
C ILE A 470 -20.95 -36.32 17.23
N GLU A 471 -21.85 -37.28 17.06
CA GLU A 471 -21.55 -38.72 17.04
C GLU A 471 -21.76 -39.27 15.61
N MET A 472 -20.77 -40.00 15.10
CA MET A 472 -20.80 -40.65 13.78
C MET A 472 -20.56 -42.15 13.95
N PRO A 473 -21.47 -43.04 13.50
CA PRO A 473 -21.22 -44.47 13.49
C PRO A 473 -20.18 -44.81 12.43
N THR A 474 -19.19 -45.65 12.78
CA THR A 474 -18.10 -46.02 11.86
C THR A 474 -17.99 -47.54 11.69
N PRO A 475 -17.98 -48.06 10.45
CA PRO A 475 -17.96 -49.52 10.20
C PRO A 475 -16.58 -50.15 10.44
N SER A 476 -15.52 -49.36 10.28
CA SER A 476 -14.11 -49.73 10.41
C SER A 476 -13.39 -48.82 11.41
N ALA A 477 -12.26 -49.30 11.93
CA ALA A 477 -11.44 -48.55 12.87
C ALA A 477 -10.78 -47.33 12.19
N MET A 478 -10.47 -46.31 13.00
CA MET A 478 -9.62 -45.20 12.60
C MET A 478 -8.17 -45.49 12.99
N ARG A 479 -7.25 -45.37 12.01
CA ARG A 479 -5.80 -45.56 12.21
C ARG A 479 -5.08 -44.30 12.69
N SER A 480 -5.59 -43.14 12.30
CA SER A 480 -4.99 -41.84 12.61
C SER A 480 -6.06 -40.75 12.57
N VAL A 481 -5.99 -39.83 13.52
CA VAL A 481 -6.77 -38.59 13.56
C VAL A 481 -5.83 -37.45 13.94
N CYS A 482 -6.00 -36.28 13.32
CA CYS A 482 -5.30 -35.08 13.72
C CYS A 482 -6.14 -33.82 13.48
N ILE A 483 -5.89 -32.78 14.28
CA ILE A 483 -6.57 -31.48 14.22
C ILE A 483 -5.53 -30.43 13.83
N SER A 484 -5.87 -29.54 12.90
CA SER A 484 -5.06 -28.38 12.51
C SER A 484 -4.67 -27.53 13.73
N GLU A 485 -3.61 -26.73 13.59
CA GLU A 485 -3.19 -25.88 14.70
C GLU A 485 -4.07 -24.64 14.81
N TYR A 486 -4.78 -24.52 15.95
CA TYR A 486 -5.45 -23.29 16.31
C TYR A 486 -4.43 -22.30 16.89
N ILE A 487 -4.40 -21.10 16.31
CA ILE A 487 -3.48 -20.02 16.65
C ILE A 487 -4.30 -18.71 16.61
N SER A 488 -4.46 -18.04 17.75
CA SER A 488 -5.14 -16.74 17.78
C SER A 488 -4.21 -15.63 17.24
N PRO A 489 -4.66 -14.76 16.32
CA PRO A 489 -3.88 -13.61 15.81
C PRO A 489 -3.26 -12.71 16.89
N LYS A 490 -3.85 -12.74 18.10
CA LYS A 490 -3.40 -12.01 19.29
C LYS A 490 -2.03 -12.47 19.81
N THR A 491 -1.64 -13.72 19.59
CA THR A 491 -0.40 -14.29 20.17
C THR A 491 0.82 -14.16 19.26
N TYR A 492 0.64 -13.87 17.97
CA TYR A 492 1.74 -13.81 17.00
C TYR A 492 1.91 -12.44 16.31
N TYR A 493 0.84 -11.69 16.03
CA TYR A 493 1.03 -10.33 15.51
C TYR A 493 1.35 -9.34 16.63
N HIS A 494 2.42 -8.55 16.45
CA HIS A 494 2.72 -7.45 17.34
C HIS A 494 1.51 -6.50 17.44
N PRO A 495 1.09 -6.00 18.63
CA PRO A 495 -0.18 -5.29 18.79
C PRO A 495 -0.39 -4.08 17.87
N SER A 496 0.69 -3.37 17.48
CA SER A 496 0.61 -2.27 16.50
C SER A 496 0.36 -2.70 15.06
N LEU A 497 0.79 -3.92 14.69
CA LEU A 497 0.49 -4.56 13.41
C LEU A 497 -0.90 -5.21 13.45
N LEU A 498 -1.22 -5.93 14.54
CA LEU A 498 -2.56 -6.50 14.73
C LEU A 498 -3.64 -5.43 14.62
N ARG A 499 -3.49 -4.26 15.25
CA ARG A 499 -4.45 -3.13 15.13
C ARG A 499 -4.60 -2.57 13.71
N LYS A 500 -3.74 -2.94 12.76
CA LYS A 500 -3.85 -2.60 11.33
C LYS A 500 -4.35 -3.74 10.46
N LEU A 501 -4.25 -4.98 10.93
CA LEU A 501 -4.73 -6.17 10.22
C LEU A 501 -6.07 -6.70 10.77
N SER A 502 -6.44 -6.40 12.02
CA SER A 502 -7.55 -7.04 12.75
C SER A 502 -8.96 -6.76 12.22
N GLN A 503 -9.08 -5.96 11.17
CA GLN A 503 -10.31 -5.84 10.39
C GLN A 503 -10.33 -6.95 9.33
N HIS A 504 -9.24 -7.11 8.57
CA HIS A 504 -9.12 -7.98 7.40
C HIS A 504 -8.50 -9.37 7.68
N ILE A 505 -8.27 -9.75 8.95
CA ILE A 505 -7.84 -11.12 9.31
C ILE A 505 -9.06 -12.03 9.44
N GLU A 506 -9.20 -12.93 8.47
CA GLU A 506 -10.00 -14.15 8.57
C GLU A 506 -9.38 -15.09 9.64
N MET A 507 -10.17 -15.61 10.59
CA MET A 507 -9.72 -16.73 11.43
C MET A 507 -9.65 -18.02 10.60
N PRO A 508 -8.62 -18.86 10.73
CA PRO A 508 -8.52 -20.08 9.93
C PRO A 508 -9.60 -21.11 10.29
N THR A 509 -10.17 -21.79 9.29
CA THR A 509 -11.01 -22.98 9.50
C THR A 509 -10.23 -24.05 10.28
N ILE A 510 -10.86 -24.67 11.28
CA ILE A 510 -10.25 -25.79 12.00
C ILE A 510 -10.60 -27.08 11.27
N SER A 511 -9.56 -27.76 10.79
CA SER A 511 -9.65 -28.93 9.93
C SER A 511 -9.22 -30.17 10.69
N ILE A 512 -10.07 -31.19 10.65
CA ILE A 512 -9.87 -32.46 11.34
C ILE A 512 -9.77 -33.54 10.26
N TYR A 513 -8.65 -34.26 10.24
CA TYR A 513 -8.38 -35.30 9.26
C TYR A 513 -8.35 -36.66 9.95
N CYS A 514 -9.17 -37.60 9.46
CA CYS A 514 -9.23 -38.98 9.96
C CYS A 514 -8.94 -39.98 8.82
N ILE A 515 -8.27 -41.08 9.11
CA ILE A 515 -8.04 -42.17 8.15
C ILE A 515 -8.73 -43.45 8.63
N HIS A 516 -9.64 -43.97 7.79
CA HIS A 516 -10.29 -45.27 7.98
C HIS A 516 -9.43 -46.42 7.45
N GLU A 517 -9.49 -47.58 8.10
CA GLU A 517 -8.74 -48.78 7.70
C GLU A 517 -9.43 -49.65 6.63
N ASP A 518 -10.76 -49.56 6.50
CA ASP A 518 -11.52 -50.41 5.59
C ASP A 518 -12.86 -49.75 5.18
N PRO A 519 -13.04 -49.32 3.91
CA PRO A 519 -11.99 -49.07 2.92
C PRO A 519 -11.11 -47.88 3.31
N TRP A 520 -9.89 -47.81 2.76
CA TRP A 520 -8.97 -46.69 2.99
C TRP A 520 -9.51 -45.38 2.42
N GLN A 521 -9.98 -44.50 3.31
CA GLN A 521 -10.54 -43.18 2.96
C GLN A 521 -10.02 -42.10 3.91
N LEU A 522 -9.82 -40.90 3.38
CA LEU A 522 -9.52 -39.69 4.14
C LEU A 522 -10.84 -38.97 4.42
N LEU A 523 -11.23 -38.89 5.68
CA LEU A 523 -12.36 -38.07 6.12
C LEU A 523 -11.84 -36.69 6.54
N HIS A 524 -12.35 -35.63 5.92
CA HIS A 524 -12.05 -34.25 6.28
C HIS A 524 -13.30 -33.62 6.92
N LEU A 525 -13.20 -33.22 8.18
CA LEU A 525 -14.22 -32.44 8.88
C LEU A 525 -13.74 -31.00 9.02
N ARG A 526 -14.65 -30.04 8.89
CA ARG A 526 -14.35 -28.60 8.98
C ARG A 526 -15.25 -27.95 10.01
N LEU A 527 -14.62 -27.22 10.93
CA LEU A 527 -15.27 -26.25 11.81
C LEU A 527 -14.92 -24.86 11.28
N LYS A 528 -15.89 -24.22 10.62
CA LYS A 528 -15.74 -22.85 10.12
C LYS A 528 -15.98 -21.85 11.26
N PRO A 529 -15.22 -20.75 11.36
CA PRO A 529 -15.56 -19.67 12.27
C PRO A 529 -16.78 -18.91 11.73
N ARG A 530 -17.80 -18.69 12.57
CA ARG A 530 -18.93 -17.81 12.26
C ARG A 530 -18.87 -16.54 13.11
N ARG A 531 -19.10 -15.38 12.50
CA ARG A 531 -19.17 -14.10 13.21
C ARG A 531 -20.47 -14.03 14.00
N MET A 532 -20.38 -13.61 15.26
CA MET A 532 -21.50 -13.43 16.18
C MET A 532 -21.37 -12.10 16.93
N PRO A 533 -22.48 -11.47 17.37
CA PRO A 533 -22.43 -10.34 18.29
C PRO A 533 -21.73 -10.72 19.61
N LEU A 534 -20.89 -9.82 20.16
CA LEU A 534 -20.31 -9.99 21.50
C LEU A 534 -21.38 -9.98 22.61
N HIS A 535 -22.50 -9.32 22.35
CA HIS A 535 -23.69 -9.33 23.19
C HIS A 535 -24.89 -9.68 22.30
N PRO A 536 -25.68 -10.73 22.61
CA PRO A 536 -26.85 -11.04 21.82
C PRO A 536 -27.83 -9.85 21.85
N PRO A 537 -28.42 -9.44 20.71
CA PRO A 537 -29.40 -8.38 20.71
C PRO A 537 -30.59 -8.77 21.61
N PRO A 538 -31.23 -7.79 22.29
CA PRO A 538 -32.44 -8.08 23.05
C PRO A 538 -33.51 -8.65 22.09
N PRO A 539 -34.29 -9.66 22.51
CA PRO A 539 -35.34 -10.21 21.66
C PRO A 539 -36.30 -9.08 21.24
N PRO A 540 -36.72 -9.03 19.97
CA PRO A 540 -37.58 -7.96 19.50
C PRO A 540 -38.87 -7.93 20.31
N PRO A 541 -39.39 -6.75 20.70
CA PRO A 541 -40.59 -6.66 21.51
C PRO A 541 -41.76 -7.25 20.74
N ILE A 542 -42.35 -8.32 21.28
CA ILE A 542 -43.58 -8.90 20.76
C ILE A 542 -44.66 -7.80 20.84
N PRO A 543 -45.33 -7.45 19.72
CA PRO A 543 -46.45 -6.52 19.78
C PRO A 543 -47.58 -7.19 20.57
N VAL A 544 -47.84 -6.65 21.75
CA VAL A 544 -48.95 -7.05 22.63
C VAL A 544 -50.06 -6.01 22.58
N ASP A 545 -51.29 -6.46 22.79
CA ASP A 545 -52.48 -5.62 22.78
C ASP A 545 -52.67 -4.82 24.10
N GLU A 546 -53.81 -4.14 24.22
CA GLU A 546 -54.17 -3.36 25.44
C GLU A 546 -54.31 -4.24 26.71
N ASN A 547 -54.43 -5.56 26.56
CA ASN A 547 -54.59 -6.54 27.64
C ASN A 547 -53.28 -7.30 27.96
N GLY A 548 -52.28 -7.24 27.07
CA GLY A 548 -51.00 -7.93 27.18
C GLY A 548 -50.89 -9.22 26.35
N GLU A 549 -51.87 -9.52 25.51
CA GLU A 549 -51.88 -10.72 24.65
C GLU A 549 -51.15 -10.46 23.31
N PRO A 550 -50.48 -11.45 22.70
CA PRO A 550 -49.78 -11.28 21.42
C PRO A 550 -50.74 -10.93 20.27
N VAL A 551 -50.39 -9.92 19.47
CA VAL A 551 -51.19 -9.50 18.31
C VAL A 551 -51.00 -10.48 17.14
N GLU A 552 -51.95 -11.40 16.97
CA GLU A 552 -52.01 -12.27 15.79
C GLU A 552 -52.01 -11.45 14.48
N GLY A 553 -51.18 -11.87 13.52
CA GLY A 553 -51.08 -11.21 12.21
C GLY A 553 -50.21 -9.95 12.16
N ALA A 554 -49.53 -9.57 13.25
CA ALA A 554 -48.48 -8.56 13.17
C ALA A 554 -47.30 -9.05 12.31
N TRP A 555 -46.81 -8.21 11.41
CA TRP A 555 -45.61 -8.51 10.61
C TRP A 555 -44.39 -8.67 11.53
N PRO A 556 -43.48 -9.63 11.25
CA PRO A 556 -42.24 -9.74 12.01
C PRO A 556 -41.46 -8.42 11.90
N PRO A 557 -40.95 -7.86 13.01
CA PRO A 557 -40.18 -6.64 12.97
C PRO A 557 -38.91 -6.84 12.13
N LEU A 558 -38.54 -5.81 11.37
CA LEU A 558 -37.34 -5.82 10.52
C LEU A 558 -36.11 -6.25 11.34
N PRO A 559 -35.25 -7.13 10.80
CA PRO A 559 -34.04 -7.54 11.50
C PRO A 559 -33.20 -6.31 11.84
N SER A 560 -32.61 -6.32 13.04
CA SER A 560 -31.69 -5.26 13.45
C SER A 560 -30.46 -5.28 12.54
N PRO A 561 -29.92 -4.11 12.12
CA PRO A 561 -28.69 -4.08 11.34
C PRO A 561 -27.55 -4.75 12.12
N PRO A 562 -26.64 -5.47 11.44
CA PRO A 562 -25.57 -6.19 12.12
C PRO A 562 -24.67 -5.22 12.91
N PRO A 563 -24.23 -5.58 14.13
CA PRO A 563 -23.36 -4.73 14.94
C PRO A 563 -22.00 -4.52 14.25
N PRO A 564 -21.32 -3.39 14.53
CA PRO A 564 -20.04 -3.07 13.93
C PRO A 564 -18.98 -4.13 14.29
N VAL A 565 -17.98 -4.33 13.42
CA VAL A 565 -16.94 -5.39 13.56
C VAL A 565 -16.31 -5.44 14.96
N GLY A 566 -16.08 -4.30 15.61
CA GLY A 566 -15.52 -4.23 16.97
C GLY A 566 -16.44 -4.72 18.11
N GLU A 567 -17.73 -4.92 17.82
CA GLU A 567 -18.75 -5.49 18.71
C GLU A 567 -19.09 -6.95 18.34
N THR A 568 -18.20 -7.62 17.60
CA THR A 568 -18.37 -9.02 17.17
C THR A 568 -17.19 -9.91 17.59
N ILE A 569 -17.44 -11.21 17.62
CA ILE A 569 -16.45 -12.27 17.84
C ILE A 569 -16.69 -13.40 16.84
N GLN A 570 -15.62 -14.05 16.36
CA GLN A 570 -15.74 -15.26 15.55
C GLN A 570 -15.71 -16.51 16.46
N ARG A 571 -16.66 -17.42 16.24
CA ARG A 571 -16.89 -18.61 17.06
C ARG A 571 -16.97 -19.88 16.20
N TYR A 572 -16.27 -20.93 16.60
CA TYR A 572 -16.43 -22.29 16.07
C TYR A 572 -17.56 -23.02 16.83
N SER A 573 -18.40 -23.76 16.11
CA SER A 573 -19.63 -24.41 16.60
C SER A 573 -19.84 -25.77 15.95
N LEU A 574 -20.54 -26.68 16.65
CA LEU A 574 -21.01 -27.97 16.12
C LEU A 574 -22.44 -27.91 15.55
N THR A 575 -23.01 -26.72 15.40
CA THR A 575 -24.27 -26.50 14.65
C THR A 575 -24.07 -26.74 13.15
N SER A 576 -25.14 -27.12 12.46
CA SER A 576 -25.21 -27.33 11.00
C SER A 576 -24.45 -26.26 10.22
N ASP A 577 -24.71 -25.00 10.55
CA ASP A 577 -24.26 -23.82 9.81
C ASP A 577 -22.76 -23.56 9.99
N GLY A 578 -22.07 -24.27 10.90
CA GLY A 578 -20.63 -24.15 11.18
C GLY A 578 -19.81 -25.41 10.92
N PHE A 579 -20.44 -26.54 10.62
CA PHE A 579 -19.79 -27.86 10.49
C PHE A 579 -20.08 -28.53 9.14
N ASP A 580 -19.03 -28.82 8.37
CA ASP A 580 -19.09 -29.55 7.09
C ASP A 580 -18.21 -30.82 7.18
N TYR A 581 -18.70 -31.96 6.70
CA TYR A 581 -17.98 -33.23 6.69
C TYR A 581 -17.93 -33.81 5.28
N ARG A 582 -16.73 -34.20 4.83
CA ARG A 582 -16.53 -34.76 3.48
C ARG A 582 -15.68 -36.03 3.49
N PRO A 583 -16.26 -37.19 3.11
CA PRO A 583 -15.48 -38.39 2.85
C PRO A 583 -14.77 -38.25 1.50
N ILE A 584 -13.44 -38.23 1.51
CA ILE A 584 -12.61 -38.09 0.32
C ILE A 584 -12.04 -39.46 -0.03
N GLN A 585 -12.68 -40.11 -0.99
CA GLN A 585 -12.20 -41.38 -1.53
C GLN A 585 -10.85 -41.17 -2.23
N PHE A 586 -9.79 -41.73 -1.65
CA PHE A 586 -8.47 -41.69 -2.23
C PHE A 586 -8.30 -42.84 -3.22
N SER A 587 -8.44 -42.55 -4.52
CA SER A 587 -8.25 -43.53 -5.61
C SER A 587 -6.77 -43.87 -5.87
N GLY A 588 -5.94 -43.85 -4.82
CA GLY A 588 -4.54 -44.25 -4.87
C GLY A 588 -4.37 -45.76 -4.75
N GLU A 589 -3.14 -46.24 -4.95
CA GLU A 589 -2.77 -47.64 -4.74
C GLU A 589 -3.10 -48.07 -3.30
N GLN A 590 -3.90 -49.14 -3.18
CA GLN A 590 -4.50 -49.59 -1.91
C GLN A 590 -3.46 -50.14 -0.90
N ASP A 591 -2.23 -50.35 -1.34
CA ASP A 591 -1.13 -50.92 -0.57
C ASP A 591 -0.34 -49.88 0.26
N ARG A 592 -0.83 -48.63 0.37
CA ARG A 592 -0.11 -47.49 0.97
C ARG A 592 -0.77 -46.95 2.24
N ALA A 593 -0.01 -46.91 3.34
CA ALA A 593 -0.37 -46.24 4.58
C ALA A 593 -0.03 -44.75 4.54
N LEU A 594 -1.02 -43.88 4.78
CA LEU A 594 -0.86 -42.42 4.78
C LEU A 594 -0.57 -41.87 6.19
N HIS A 595 0.41 -40.98 6.28
CA HIS A 595 0.70 -40.14 7.44
C HIS A 595 0.30 -38.70 7.12
N ILE A 596 -0.34 -38.01 8.07
CA ILE A 596 -0.89 -36.66 7.89
C ILE A 596 -0.05 -35.64 8.65
N PHE A 597 0.34 -34.57 7.96
CA PHE A 597 0.86 -33.34 8.53
C PHE A 597 -0.25 -32.27 8.41
N PRO A 598 -1.04 -32.04 9.49
CA PRO A 598 -2.25 -31.25 9.40
C PRO A 598 -1.97 -29.76 9.17
N GLY A 599 -2.89 -29.12 8.47
CA GLY A 599 -3.04 -27.67 8.36
C GLY A 599 -4.52 -27.30 8.38
N ALA A 600 -4.84 -26.05 8.67
CA ALA A 600 -6.17 -25.47 8.54
C ALA A 600 -6.68 -25.54 7.09
N THR A 601 -5.82 -25.25 6.12
CA THR A 601 -6.19 -25.23 4.69
C THR A 601 -5.22 -26.02 3.80
N ARG A 602 -3.95 -26.16 4.21
CA ARG A 602 -2.89 -26.81 3.42
C ARG A 602 -2.24 -27.95 4.21
N CYS A 603 -2.78 -29.14 4.00
CA CYS A 603 -2.30 -30.38 4.60
C CYS A 603 -1.27 -31.07 3.70
N LEU A 604 -0.28 -31.74 4.30
CA LEU A 604 0.72 -32.55 3.60
C LEU A 604 0.50 -34.03 3.96
N LEU A 605 0.52 -34.91 2.95
CA LEU A 605 0.35 -36.34 3.10
C LEU A 605 1.63 -37.07 2.69
N MET A 606 2.08 -38.02 3.51
CA MET A 606 3.23 -38.90 3.22
C MET A 606 2.77 -40.35 3.18
N GLY A 607 2.88 -40.99 2.02
CA GLY A 607 2.54 -42.41 1.84
C GLY A 607 3.74 -43.31 2.09
N THR A 608 3.53 -44.39 2.83
CA THR A 608 4.48 -45.45 3.22
C THR A 608 3.88 -46.81 2.87
N MET A 609 4.64 -47.91 2.87
CA MET A 609 4.04 -49.24 2.59
C MET A 609 3.15 -49.71 3.74
N MET A 610 2.06 -50.42 3.43
CA MET A 610 1.08 -50.88 4.41
C MET A 610 1.65 -51.84 5.47
N ASP A 611 2.66 -52.64 5.11
CA ASP A 611 3.36 -53.59 5.97
C ASP A 611 4.63 -53.02 6.62
N ASP A 612 4.97 -51.75 6.38
CA ASP A 612 6.12 -51.09 7.00
C ASP A 612 5.95 -51.00 8.53
N ARG A 613 6.84 -51.70 9.23
CA ARG A 613 6.98 -51.71 10.70
C ARG A 613 8.39 -51.31 11.14
N SER A 614 9.12 -50.60 10.29
CA SER A 614 10.43 -50.05 10.61
C SER A 614 10.33 -48.95 11.68
N VAL A 615 11.45 -48.66 12.34
CA VAL A 615 11.54 -47.56 13.33
C VAL A 615 11.56 -46.18 12.63
N HIS A 616 11.92 -46.15 11.34
CA HIS A 616 12.04 -44.97 10.51
C HIS A 616 11.31 -45.24 9.20
N PRO A 617 10.01 -44.89 9.09
CA PRO A 617 9.18 -45.33 7.97
C PRO A 617 9.70 -44.82 6.63
N VAL A 618 9.59 -45.66 5.59
CA VAL A 618 10.13 -45.38 4.25
C VAL A 618 9.05 -44.75 3.37
N PRO A 619 9.18 -43.45 2.98
CA PRO A 619 8.14 -42.75 2.26
C PRO A 619 8.19 -43.05 0.75
N VAL A 620 7.21 -43.79 0.25
CA VAL A 620 7.04 -44.11 -1.18
C VAL A 620 6.36 -43.01 -1.97
N SER A 621 5.80 -41.98 -1.31
CA SER A 621 5.13 -40.85 -1.97
C SER A 621 4.88 -39.67 -1.03
N PHE A 622 4.78 -38.47 -1.60
CA PHE A 622 4.34 -37.26 -0.92
C PHE A 622 3.29 -36.55 -1.77
N PHE A 623 2.23 -36.05 -1.13
CA PHE A 623 1.13 -35.35 -1.79
C PHE A 623 0.75 -34.08 -1.03
N SER A 624 0.47 -33.00 -1.76
CA SER A 624 -0.31 -31.88 -1.22
C SER A 624 -1.77 -32.29 -1.09
N TYR A 625 -2.39 -32.00 0.04
CA TYR A 625 -3.83 -31.80 0.14
C TYR A 625 -4.08 -30.28 0.20
N ALA A 626 -5.01 -29.81 -0.62
CA ALA A 626 -5.52 -28.45 -0.55
C ALA A 626 -7.03 -28.52 -0.43
N ASP A 627 -7.59 -27.73 0.50
CA ASP A 627 -9.00 -27.40 0.41
C ASP A 627 -9.23 -26.47 -0.79
N MET A 628 -10.23 -26.81 -1.61
CA MET A 628 -10.52 -26.16 -2.90
C MET A 628 -12.01 -25.84 -3.05
N ASP A 629 -12.77 -25.90 -1.96
CA ASP A 629 -14.22 -25.76 -2.02
C ASP A 629 -14.68 -24.33 -2.29
N ILE A 630 -15.80 -24.25 -3.00
CA ILE A 630 -16.59 -23.03 -3.18
C ILE A 630 -17.43 -22.84 -1.91
N PRO A 631 -17.68 -21.60 -1.46
CA PRO A 631 -18.66 -21.30 -0.42
C PRO A 631 -19.97 -22.08 -0.62
N THR A 632 -20.49 -22.70 0.44
CA THR A 632 -21.82 -23.33 0.43
C THR A 632 -22.91 -22.25 0.41
N GLN A 633 -24.17 -22.62 0.19
CA GLN A 633 -25.26 -21.65 0.31
C GLN A 633 -25.29 -21.04 1.72
N ASP A 634 -25.03 -21.84 2.75
CA ASP A 634 -24.95 -21.39 4.16
C ASP A 634 -23.76 -20.46 4.42
N ASP A 635 -22.68 -20.54 3.63
CA ASP A 635 -21.60 -19.54 3.66
C ASP A 635 -22.04 -18.22 3.02
N ILE A 636 -22.70 -18.29 1.85
CA ILE A 636 -23.21 -17.11 1.14
C ILE A 636 -24.26 -16.40 2.01
N ASP A 637 -25.19 -17.15 2.59
CA ASP A 637 -26.24 -16.63 3.48
C ASP A 637 -25.63 -16.05 4.76
N ALA A 638 -24.55 -16.65 5.31
CA ALA A 638 -23.82 -16.08 6.44
C ALA A 638 -23.12 -14.75 6.08
N ASP A 639 -22.52 -14.67 4.88
CA ASP A 639 -21.91 -13.45 4.37
C ASP A 639 -22.95 -12.34 4.10
N GLU A 640 -24.15 -12.68 3.61
CA GLU A 640 -25.25 -11.70 3.44
C GLU A 640 -25.73 -11.13 4.78
N ASN A 641 -25.65 -11.90 5.87
CA ASN A 641 -25.91 -11.42 7.23
C ASN A 641 -24.78 -10.52 7.79
N TRP A 642 -23.58 -10.57 7.20
CA TRP A 642 -22.40 -9.80 7.64
C TRP A 642 -21.74 -9.08 6.45
N PRO A 643 -22.26 -7.92 5.99
CA PRO A 643 -21.77 -7.23 4.79
C PRO A 643 -20.27 -6.93 4.76
N TYR A 644 -19.63 -6.81 5.93
CA TYR A 644 -18.17 -6.65 6.03
C TYR A 644 -17.41 -7.94 5.69
N ASP A 645 -17.88 -9.09 6.14
CA ASP A 645 -17.26 -10.39 5.81
C ASP A 645 -17.47 -10.70 4.33
N LYS A 646 -18.64 -10.35 3.78
CA LYS A 646 -18.90 -10.38 2.33
C LYS A 646 -17.92 -9.51 1.53
N GLU A 647 -17.74 -8.24 1.90
CA GLU A 647 -16.77 -7.34 1.25
C GLU A 647 -15.33 -7.90 1.33
N GLN A 648 -14.95 -8.46 2.49
CA GLN A 648 -13.66 -9.12 2.68
C GLN A 648 -13.50 -10.37 1.80
N HIS A 649 -14.50 -11.24 1.71
CA HIS A 649 -14.44 -12.46 0.89
C HIS A 649 -14.49 -12.15 -0.61
N GLU A 650 -15.29 -11.18 -1.04
CA GLU A 650 -15.31 -10.70 -2.44
C GLU A 650 -13.97 -10.06 -2.83
N ALA A 651 -13.36 -9.26 -1.95
CA ALA A 651 -12.02 -8.71 -2.17
C ALA A 651 -10.92 -9.79 -2.19
N ALA A 652 -10.98 -10.77 -1.28
CA ALA A 652 -10.06 -11.91 -1.27
C ALA A 652 -10.19 -12.77 -2.55
N ALA A 653 -11.42 -12.97 -3.04
CA ALA A 653 -11.69 -13.65 -4.30
C ALA A 653 -11.16 -12.84 -5.50
N ALA A 654 -11.31 -11.52 -5.50
CA ALA A 654 -10.73 -10.66 -6.54
C ALA A 654 -9.19 -10.71 -6.55
N GLU A 655 -8.51 -10.66 -5.40
CA GLU A 655 -7.06 -10.86 -5.29
C GLU A 655 -6.62 -12.26 -5.76
N ARG A 656 -7.46 -13.29 -5.52
CA ARG A 656 -7.22 -14.69 -5.92
C ARG A 656 -7.67 -15.04 -7.35
N ALA A 657 -8.42 -14.20 -8.05
CA ALA A 657 -9.04 -14.54 -9.34
C ALA A 657 -8.04 -14.93 -10.45
N TRP A 658 -6.80 -14.40 -10.41
CA TRP A 658 -5.72 -14.82 -11.31
C TRP A 658 -5.19 -16.23 -10.98
N ILE A 659 -5.32 -16.65 -9.72
CA ILE A 659 -5.01 -18.00 -9.27
C ILE A 659 -6.15 -18.94 -9.63
N ASP A 660 -7.42 -18.52 -9.54
CA ASP A 660 -8.57 -19.30 -10.04
C ASP A 660 -8.45 -19.62 -11.53
N ALA A 661 -7.94 -18.69 -12.33
CA ALA A 661 -7.62 -18.93 -13.74
C ALA A 661 -6.59 -20.06 -13.94
N ALA A 662 -5.68 -20.28 -12.98
CA ALA A 662 -4.81 -21.45 -12.93
C ALA A 662 -5.50 -22.68 -12.32
N TYR A 663 -6.36 -22.52 -11.30
CA TYR A 663 -7.10 -23.62 -10.65
C TYR A 663 -8.10 -24.32 -11.57
N ARG A 664 -8.66 -23.62 -12.56
CA ARG A 664 -9.46 -24.24 -13.66
C ARG A 664 -8.74 -25.42 -14.32
N GLN A 665 -7.40 -25.47 -14.24
CA GLN A 665 -6.62 -26.60 -14.73
C GLN A 665 -6.51 -27.80 -13.75
N ARG A 666 -6.60 -27.60 -12.42
CA ARG A 666 -6.46 -28.69 -11.43
C ARG A 666 -7.64 -29.66 -11.47
N GLY A 667 -8.83 -29.18 -11.84
CA GLY A 667 -10.07 -29.94 -11.90
C GLY A 667 -10.70 -30.12 -10.52
N ARG A 668 -12.01 -29.84 -10.39
CA ARG A 668 -12.73 -29.80 -9.10
C ARG A 668 -12.79 -31.14 -8.36
N SER A 669 -12.52 -32.26 -9.03
CA SER A 669 -12.70 -33.63 -8.51
C SER A 669 -11.44 -34.25 -7.87
N CYS A 670 -10.35 -33.52 -7.68
CA CYS A 670 -9.10 -34.11 -7.18
C CYS A 670 -8.29 -33.16 -6.27
N PRO A 671 -8.58 -33.15 -4.95
CA PRO A 671 -7.91 -32.28 -3.99
C PRO A 671 -6.47 -32.70 -3.66
N ILE A 672 -6.09 -33.95 -3.97
CA ILE A 672 -4.76 -34.52 -3.66
C ILE A 672 -3.87 -34.53 -4.91
N ARG A 673 -2.63 -34.03 -4.80
CA ARG A 673 -1.65 -33.97 -5.91
C ARG A 673 -0.24 -34.32 -5.44
N SER A 674 0.46 -35.17 -6.19
CA SER A 674 1.85 -35.55 -5.88
C SER A 674 2.80 -34.35 -5.98
N LEU A 675 3.72 -34.22 -5.02
CA LEU A 675 4.73 -33.15 -4.99
C LEU A 675 5.83 -33.39 -6.04
N HIS A 676 6.52 -32.31 -6.43
CA HIS A 676 7.61 -32.38 -7.40
C HIS A 676 8.86 -31.55 -7.00
N PRO A 677 10.09 -32.10 -7.14
CA PRO A 677 10.39 -33.50 -7.46
C PRO A 677 9.84 -34.47 -6.39
N PRO A 678 9.63 -35.75 -6.72
CA PRO A 678 9.22 -36.75 -5.73
C PRO A 678 10.32 -36.92 -4.68
N LEU A 679 10.06 -36.62 -3.40
CA LEU A 679 11.11 -36.61 -2.37
C LEU A 679 11.57 -38.01 -1.91
N ALA A 680 10.85 -39.08 -2.28
CA ALA A 680 11.06 -40.46 -1.80
C ALA A 680 12.53 -40.94 -1.87
N TYR A 681 13.24 -40.64 -2.96
CA TYR A 681 14.64 -41.06 -3.19
C TYR A 681 15.64 -40.44 -2.20
N MET A 682 15.26 -39.40 -1.46
CA MET A 682 16.10 -38.79 -0.41
C MET A 682 15.96 -39.48 0.95
N PHE A 683 15.04 -40.44 1.06
CA PHE A 683 14.63 -41.08 2.31
C PHE A 683 14.50 -42.61 2.17
N GLU A 684 15.30 -43.24 1.29
CA GLU A 684 15.25 -44.68 1.02
C GLU A 684 15.55 -45.54 2.27
N ASP A 685 16.43 -45.06 3.15
CA ASP A 685 16.70 -45.66 4.48
C ASP A 685 15.64 -45.30 5.56
N GLY A 686 14.65 -44.46 5.22
CA GLY A 686 13.59 -44.02 6.13
C GLY A 686 13.73 -42.58 6.67
N VAL A 687 12.67 -42.12 7.35
CA VAL A 687 12.58 -40.79 7.98
C VAL A 687 12.63 -40.92 9.51
N ILE A 688 13.51 -40.18 10.19
CA ILE A 688 13.56 -40.15 11.66
C ILE A 688 12.62 -39.09 12.22
N ALA A 689 12.66 -37.89 11.66
CA ALA A 689 11.90 -36.74 12.13
C ALA A 689 11.45 -35.87 10.95
N SER A 690 10.29 -35.24 11.10
CA SER A 690 9.74 -34.32 10.11
C SER A 690 8.86 -33.27 10.78
N ALA A 691 8.77 -32.07 10.18
CA ALA A 691 7.94 -30.98 10.65
C ALA A 691 7.44 -30.14 9.46
N TRP A 692 6.17 -29.74 9.52
CA TRP A 692 5.46 -28.95 8.49
C TRP A 692 4.96 -27.64 9.12
N ASP A 693 4.97 -26.56 8.35
CA ASP A 693 4.26 -25.32 8.66
C ASP A 693 3.54 -24.83 7.39
N GLU A 694 2.20 -24.91 7.41
CA GLU A 694 1.31 -24.61 6.28
C GLU A 694 1.29 -23.12 5.86
N TRP A 695 1.87 -22.27 6.71
CA TRP A 695 1.87 -20.82 6.59
C TRP A 695 3.09 -20.31 5.84
N SER A 696 4.28 -20.82 6.19
CA SER A 696 5.52 -20.59 5.43
C SER A 696 5.72 -21.55 4.27
N GLY A 697 4.95 -22.64 4.19
CA GLY A 697 5.08 -23.65 3.14
C GLY A 697 6.38 -24.44 3.25
N ARG A 698 6.88 -24.60 4.48
CA ARG A 698 8.19 -25.18 4.80
C ARG A 698 8.02 -26.58 5.37
N LEU A 699 8.68 -27.54 4.73
CA LEU A 699 8.81 -28.92 5.20
C LEU A 699 10.27 -29.16 5.60
N CYS A 700 10.50 -29.56 6.84
CA CYS A 700 11.81 -29.95 7.36
C CYS A 700 11.81 -31.46 7.62
N MET A 701 12.84 -32.18 7.17
CA MET A 701 12.93 -33.64 7.33
C MET A 701 14.35 -34.12 7.62
N VAL A 702 14.47 -35.24 8.32
CA VAL A 702 15.76 -35.88 8.67
C VAL A 702 15.76 -37.33 8.16
N PRO A 703 16.67 -37.70 7.23
CA PRO A 703 16.81 -39.07 6.74
C PRO A 703 17.55 -39.94 7.74
N ALA A 704 17.25 -41.25 7.76
CA ALA A 704 17.94 -42.21 8.62
C ALA A 704 19.44 -42.35 8.29
N ALA A 705 19.83 -42.13 7.03
CA ALA A 705 21.22 -42.16 6.57
C ALA A 705 22.09 -41.01 7.11
N GLU A 706 21.50 -39.81 7.30
CA GLU A 706 22.23 -38.60 7.71
C GLU A 706 21.52 -37.93 8.91
N PRO A 707 21.45 -38.59 10.09
CA PRO A 707 20.58 -38.21 11.20
C PRO A 707 20.95 -36.89 11.90
N GLN A 708 22.05 -36.27 11.49
CA GLN A 708 22.54 -34.98 11.99
C GLN A 708 22.22 -33.81 11.06
N LYS A 709 21.54 -34.05 9.93
CA LYS A 709 21.18 -33.03 8.95
C LYS A 709 19.68 -32.89 8.78
N ILE A 710 19.21 -31.64 8.76
CA ILE A 710 17.80 -31.30 8.55
C ILE A 710 17.66 -30.70 7.15
N TYR A 711 16.99 -31.42 6.25
CA TYR A 711 16.75 -30.99 4.88
C TYR A 711 15.53 -30.06 4.86
N VAL A 712 15.71 -28.83 4.36
CA VAL A 712 14.65 -27.83 4.28
C VAL A 712 14.12 -27.75 2.85
N PHE A 713 12.83 -28.00 2.70
CA PHE A 713 12.07 -27.94 1.45
C PHE A 713 11.09 -26.78 1.52
N GLU A 714 11.12 -25.90 0.52
CA GLU A 714 10.31 -24.67 0.50
C GLU A 714 9.38 -24.65 -0.70
N TYR A 715 8.07 -24.57 -0.45
CA TYR A 715 7.00 -24.55 -1.45
C TYR A 715 6.36 -23.16 -1.63
N ALA A 716 6.84 -22.14 -0.91
CA ALA A 716 6.31 -20.78 -0.94
C ALA A 716 7.34 -19.81 -1.49
N HIS A 717 7.30 -19.52 -2.80
CA HIS A 717 8.30 -18.62 -3.39
C HIS A 717 8.24 -17.24 -2.74
N ALA A 718 9.35 -16.81 -2.15
CA ALA A 718 9.41 -15.54 -1.41
C ALA A 718 10.62 -14.67 -1.81
N PRO A 719 10.55 -13.35 -1.62
CA PRO A 719 11.70 -12.45 -1.64
C PRO A 719 12.83 -12.92 -0.71
N ARG A 720 14.05 -12.94 -1.26
CA ARG A 720 15.31 -13.30 -0.56
C ARG A 720 16.29 -12.14 -0.66
N GLU A 721 17.14 -11.98 0.36
CA GLU A 721 18.31 -11.07 0.35
C GLU A 721 19.57 -11.90 0.10
N ASP A 722 20.60 -11.31 -0.54
CA ASP A 722 21.94 -11.88 -0.60
C ASP A 722 22.74 -11.60 0.69
N VAL A 723 23.98 -12.10 0.77
CA VAL A 723 24.89 -11.88 1.93
C VAL A 723 25.32 -10.42 2.14
N HIS A 724 24.88 -9.50 1.29
CA HIS A 724 25.10 -8.06 1.40
C HIS A 724 23.79 -7.26 1.63
N GLY A 725 22.63 -7.93 1.72
CA GLY A 725 21.33 -7.31 1.89
C GLY A 725 20.66 -6.83 0.58
N ASN A 726 21.20 -7.18 -0.60
CA ASN A 726 20.53 -6.88 -1.87
C ASN A 726 19.40 -7.88 -2.12
N ARG A 727 18.23 -7.42 -2.57
CA ARG A 727 17.13 -8.34 -2.95
C ARG A 727 17.49 -9.13 -4.20
N LEU A 728 17.36 -10.45 -4.11
CA LEU A 728 17.45 -11.34 -5.27
C LEU A 728 16.20 -11.16 -6.16
N PRO A 729 16.35 -11.22 -7.50
CA PRO A 729 15.23 -10.99 -8.40
C PRO A 729 14.20 -12.12 -8.31
N LEU A 730 12.92 -11.76 -8.12
CA LEU A 730 11.81 -12.71 -8.21
C LEU A 730 11.66 -13.21 -9.66
N PRO A 731 11.67 -14.53 -9.92
CA PRO A 731 11.33 -15.08 -11.22
C PRO A 731 9.83 -14.93 -11.46
N VAL A 732 9.46 -14.15 -12.47
CA VAL A 732 8.08 -14.06 -12.97
C VAL A 732 8.03 -14.75 -14.32
N HIS A 733 7.21 -15.80 -14.44
CA HIS A 733 7.05 -16.52 -15.71
C HIS A 733 6.30 -15.68 -16.76
N ASP A 734 6.90 -15.64 -17.96
CA ASP A 734 6.44 -15.11 -19.26
C ASP A 734 5.16 -14.26 -19.31
N VAL A 735 5.32 -12.92 -19.41
CA VAL A 735 4.43 -12.01 -20.15
C VAL A 735 5.22 -10.83 -20.72
N ASP A 736 4.85 -10.34 -21.91
CA ASP A 736 5.25 -9.02 -22.43
C ASP A 736 4.67 -7.88 -21.55
N VAL A 737 5.30 -7.58 -20.40
CA VAL A 737 4.81 -6.58 -19.41
C VAL A 737 4.46 -5.23 -20.05
N CYS A 738 5.26 -4.78 -21.02
CA CYS A 738 5.09 -3.51 -21.73
C CYS A 738 3.84 -3.44 -22.64
N LYS A 739 3.17 -4.56 -22.93
CA LYS A 739 1.85 -4.58 -23.60
C LYS A 739 0.75 -4.46 -22.55
N PHE A 740 0.65 -5.45 -21.66
CA PHE A 740 -0.37 -5.51 -20.61
C PHE A 740 -0.47 -4.20 -19.81
N PHE A 741 0.65 -3.62 -19.36
CA PHE A 741 0.64 -2.35 -18.63
C PHE A 741 0.20 -1.16 -19.50
N SER A 742 0.50 -1.18 -20.80
CA SER A 742 -0.04 -0.19 -21.76
C SER A 742 -1.52 -0.39 -22.05
N ASP A 743 -2.10 -1.56 -21.76
CA ASP A 743 -3.51 -1.86 -22.02
C ASP A 743 -4.34 -1.52 -20.77
N VAL A 744 -3.90 -1.89 -19.57
CA VAL A 744 -4.46 -1.41 -18.28
C VAL A 744 -4.59 0.11 -18.22
N ILE A 745 -3.59 0.86 -18.72
CA ILE A 745 -3.68 2.33 -18.80
C ILE A 745 -4.73 2.80 -19.82
N LYS A 746 -4.89 2.14 -20.97
CA LYS A 746 -5.90 2.54 -21.99
C LYS A 746 -7.33 2.21 -21.57
N ASP A 747 -7.50 1.14 -20.80
CA ASP A 747 -8.80 0.63 -20.41
C ASP A 747 -9.34 1.36 -19.17
N SER A 748 -8.47 1.96 -18.34
CA SER A 748 -8.87 2.84 -17.23
C SER A 748 -8.89 4.32 -17.63
N ALA A 749 -10.09 4.91 -17.66
CA ALA A 749 -10.28 6.35 -17.85
C ALA A 749 -9.73 7.18 -16.69
N GLU A 750 -9.68 6.63 -15.47
CA GLU A 750 -9.18 7.27 -14.26
C GLU A 750 -7.65 7.39 -14.26
N LEU A 751 -6.94 6.29 -14.56
CA LEU A 751 -5.49 6.33 -14.74
C LEU A 751 -5.12 7.27 -15.90
N GLN A 752 -5.90 7.29 -17.00
CA GLN A 752 -5.70 8.28 -18.06
C GLN A 752 -5.92 9.71 -17.58
N TYR A 753 -6.96 10.00 -16.82
CA TYR A 753 -7.24 11.35 -16.32
C TYR A 753 -6.11 11.86 -15.41
N LEU A 754 -5.65 11.06 -14.45
CA LEU A 754 -4.52 11.39 -13.58
C LEU A 754 -3.22 11.61 -14.38
N ILE A 755 -2.94 10.75 -15.37
CA ILE A 755 -1.79 10.90 -16.27
C ILE A 755 -1.90 12.18 -17.11
N GLN A 756 -3.09 12.52 -17.63
CA GLN A 756 -3.27 13.74 -18.42
C GLN A 756 -3.21 15.02 -17.58
N LEU A 757 -3.75 15.03 -16.36
CA LEU A 757 -3.58 16.14 -15.41
C LEU A 757 -2.10 16.38 -15.12
N THR A 758 -1.33 15.30 -14.90
CA THR A 758 0.12 15.36 -14.68
C THR A 758 0.86 15.91 -15.91
N ILE A 759 0.51 15.47 -17.12
CA ILE A 759 1.09 16.00 -18.38
C ILE A 759 0.71 17.47 -18.60
N GLU A 760 -0.47 17.91 -18.17
CA GLU A 760 -0.85 19.33 -18.21
C GLU A 760 -0.19 20.18 -17.12
N GLY A 761 0.18 19.61 -15.97
CA GLY A 761 0.58 20.36 -14.78
C GLY A 761 -0.58 20.99 -14.00
N VAL A 762 -1.82 20.57 -14.30
CA VAL A 762 -3.07 21.19 -13.80
C VAL A 762 -3.71 20.33 -12.70
N SER A 763 -4.31 20.98 -11.70
CA SER A 763 -5.04 20.33 -10.61
C SER A 763 -6.54 20.20 -10.90
N GLU A 764 -7.20 19.16 -10.37
CA GLU A 764 -8.61 18.83 -10.64
C GLU A 764 -9.60 19.96 -10.29
N THR A 765 -9.23 20.89 -9.40
CA THR A 765 -10.06 22.02 -8.96
C THR A 765 -10.45 23.02 -10.04
N GLU A 766 -9.88 22.97 -11.24
CA GLU A 766 -10.06 24.00 -12.25
C GLU A 766 -11.30 23.76 -13.16
N GLY A 767 -12.42 24.39 -12.82
CA GLY A 767 -13.55 24.65 -13.73
C GLY A 767 -14.38 23.45 -14.20
N MET A 768 -13.96 22.21 -13.92
CA MET A 768 -14.71 21.00 -14.24
C MET A 768 -16.05 20.96 -13.48
N PRO A 769 -17.15 20.50 -14.10
CA PRO A 769 -18.38 20.23 -13.37
C PRO A 769 -18.13 19.10 -12.35
N THR A 770 -18.32 19.37 -11.06
CA THR A 770 -18.11 18.40 -9.97
C THR A 770 -18.97 17.14 -10.07
N HIS A 771 -20.04 17.19 -10.88
CA HIS A 771 -20.96 16.09 -11.16
C HIS A 771 -20.68 15.35 -12.48
N SER A 772 -19.65 15.75 -13.25
CA SER A 772 -19.25 15.06 -14.49
C SER A 772 -18.52 13.75 -14.21
N VAL A 773 -18.65 12.79 -15.13
CA VAL A 773 -17.94 11.50 -15.09
C VAL A 773 -16.48 11.69 -15.51
N VAL A 774 -15.56 10.88 -14.99
CA VAL A 774 -14.11 11.02 -15.23
C VAL A 774 -13.73 11.03 -16.71
N ALA A 775 -14.46 10.29 -17.56
CA ALA A 775 -14.28 10.33 -19.02
C ALA A 775 -14.57 11.70 -19.64
N GLU A 776 -15.60 12.42 -19.17
CA GLU A 776 -15.98 13.76 -19.64
C GLU A 776 -14.95 14.81 -19.20
N ARG A 777 -14.35 14.64 -18.01
CA ARG A 777 -13.24 15.46 -17.51
C ARG A 777 -11.98 15.25 -18.35
N LEU A 778 -11.67 13.99 -18.69
CA LEU A 778 -10.56 13.62 -19.58
C LEU A 778 -10.76 14.20 -20.99
N GLU A 779 -11.94 14.09 -21.58
CA GLU A 779 -12.26 14.68 -22.89
C GLU A 779 -12.14 16.21 -22.85
N THR A 780 -12.65 16.86 -21.80
CA THR A 780 -12.55 18.32 -21.63
C THR A 780 -11.10 18.79 -21.53
N LEU A 781 -10.26 18.07 -20.78
CA LEU A 781 -8.84 18.36 -20.61
C LEU A 781 -8.06 18.19 -21.92
N LEU A 782 -8.29 17.08 -22.64
CA LEU A 782 -7.71 16.82 -23.95
C LEU A 782 -8.18 17.84 -25.00
N GLY A 783 -9.44 18.27 -24.93
CA GLY A 783 -10.00 19.32 -25.77
C GLY A 783 -9.36 20.69 -25.52
N ARG A 784 -9.03 21.03 -24.28
CA ARG A 784 -8.28 22.25 -23.93
C ARG A 784 -6.84 22.21 -24.45
N ARG A 785 -6.15 21.06 -24.33
CA ARG A 785 -4.84 20.84 -24.99
C ARG A 785 -4.93 21.03 -26.49
N HIS A 786 -5.93 20.42 -27.14
CA HIS A 786 -6.09 20.53 -28.60
C HIS A 786 -6.36 21.97 -29.05
N GLY A 787 -7.19 22.72 -28.31
CA GLY A 787 -7.47 24.14 -28.56
C GLY A 787 -6.20 24.98 -28.54
N TRP A 788 -5.41 24.92 -27.46
CA TRP A 788 -4.12 25.62 -27.38
C TRP A 788 -3.12 25.15 -28.45
N ASN A 789 -2.96 23.83 -28.66
CA ASN A 789 -1.99 23.26 -29.60
C ASN A 789 -2.29 23.55 -31.09
N THR A 790 -3.49 24.05 -31.42
CA THR A 790 -3.92 24.38 -32.79
C THR A 790 -4.44 25.82 -32.94
N MET A 791 -4.35 26.62 -31.87
CA MET A 791 -4.97 27.94 -31.74
C MET A 791 -6.49 27.99 -32.07
N LYS A 792 -7.20 26.87 -31.91
CA LYS A 792 -8.66 26.78 -32.09
C LYS A 792 -9.38 27.13 -30.78
N TRP A 793 -9.80 28.38 -30.65
CA TRP A 793 -10.61 28.85 -29.53
C TRP A 793 -12.08 28.38 -29.64
N VAL A 794 -12.70 28.09 -28.50
CA VAL A 794 -14.13 27.74 -28.37
C VAL A 794 -15.01 29.00 -28.42
N LYS A 795 -14.52 30.14 -27.90
CA LYS A 795 -15.26 31.41 -27.85
C LYS A 795 -14.34 32.60 -28.10
N LYS A 796 -14.87 33.61 -28.79
CA LYS A 796 -14.26 34.94 -28.93
C LYS A 796 -15.23 36.01 -28.42
N SER A 797 -14.71 37.01 -27.72
CA SER A 797 -15.43 38.22 -27.30
C SER A 797 -14.50 39.44 -27.41
N THR A 798 -15.03 40.66 -27.32
CA THR A 798 -14.23 41.90 -27.36
C THR A 798 -14.63 42.80 -26.20
N ILE A 799 -13.65 43.37 -25.49
CA ILE A 799 -13.85 44.38 -24.43
C ILE A 799 -13.17 45.69 -24.80
N THR A 800 -13.56 46.79 -24.15
CA THR A 800 -12.98 48.13 -24.35
C THR A 800 -12.53 48.77 -23.03
N TYR A 801 -11.41 49.49 -23.06
CA TYR A 801 -10.86 50.22 -21.91
C TYR A 801 -10.20 51.54 -22.33
N ARG A 802 -10.04 52.49 -21.40
CA ARG A 802 -9.35 53.77 -21.65
C ARG A 802 -7.85 53.64 -21.50
N THR A 803 -7.09 54.05 -22.53
CA THR A 803 -5.63 53.85 -22.54
C THR A 803 -4.87 54.75 -21.56
N TYR A 804 -5.37 55.96 -21.31
CA TYR A 804 -4.73 56.96 -20.43
C TYR A 804 -4.97 56.72 -18.92
N MET A 805 -5.59 55.60 -18.56
CA MET A 805 -5.90 55.24 -17.18
C MET A 805 -5.25 53.89 -16.82
N PRO A 806 -4.87 53.65 -15.56
CA PRO A 806 -4.27 52.39 -15.16
C PRO A 806 -5.26 51.24 -15.28
N TRP A 807 -4.72 50.07 -15.59
CA TRP A 807 -5.45 48.81 -15.70
C TRP A 807 -4.62 47.66 -15.08
N SER A 808 -5.27 46.53 -14.86
CA SER A 808 -4.68 45.32 -14.29
C SER A 808 -5.44 44.10 -14.81
N PHE A 809 -4.75 42.98 -15.02
CA PHE A 809 -5.36 41.74 -15.50
C PHE A 809 -4.87 40.56 -14.65
N ALA A 810 -5.77 39.83 -14.00
CA ALA A 810 -5.44 38.62 -13.24
C ALA A 810 -6.60 37.63 -13.29
N ASP A 811 -6.28 36.36 -13.51
CA ASP A 811 -7.14 35.19 -13.26
C ASP A 811 -8.59 35.36 -13.78
N GLY A 812 -8.71 35.72 -15.06
CA GLY A 812 -9.99 35.94 -15.73
C GLY A 812 -10.70 37.26 -15.40
N ILE A 813 -10.08 38.19 -14.68
CA ILE A 813 -10.58 39.54 -14.45
C ILE A 813 -9.65 40.56 -15.11
N PHE A 814 -10.21 41.34 -16.05
CA PHE A 814 -9.59 42.56 -16.55
C PHE A 814 -10.24 43.74 -15.81
N LEU A 815 -9.43 44.59 -15.19
CA LEU A 815 -9.87 45.74 -14.41
C LEU A 815 -9.23 47.02 -14.95
N SER A 816 -10.04 48.03 -15.26
CA SER A 816 -9.59 49.32 -15.78
C SER A 816 -10.20 50.49 -15.01
N MET A 817 -9.45 51.58 -14.89
CA MET A 817 -9.94 52.83 -14.30
C MET A 817 -10.59 53.73 -15.36
N HIS A 818 -11.69 54.38 -15.00
CA HIS A 818 -12.42 55.33 -15.83
C HIS A 818 -12.66 56.64 -15.07
N ASP A 819 -12.48 57.76 -15.78
CA ASP A 819 -12.82 59.09 -15.27
C ASP A 819 -14.29 59.45 -15.53
N SER A 820 -14.92 60.06 -14.53
CA SER A 820 -16.27 60.63 -14.56
C SER A 820 -16.25 61.98 -13.84
N SER A 821 -17.15 62.90 -14.20
CA SER A 821 -17.08 64.34 -13.88
C SER A 821 -17.15 64.74 -12.40
N SER A 822 -17.11 63.78 -11.48
CA SER A 822 -17.04 63.98 -10.02
C SER A 822 -16.28 62.87 -9.26
N HIS A 823 -16.19 61.66 -9.80
CA HIS A 823 -15.69 60.44 -9.12
C HIS A 823 -14.96 59.52 -10.10
N PHE A 824 -14.01 58.72 -9.61
CA PHE A 824 -13.39 57.67 -10.43
C PHE A 824 -14.20 56.37 -10.36
N VAL A 825 -14.21 55.60 -11.45
CA VAL A 825 -14.92 54.33 -11.56
C VAL A 825 -13.93 53.21 -11.90
N ALA A 826 -13.95 52.11 -11.14
CA ALA A 826 -13.31 50.87 -11.53
C ALA A 826 -14.29 50.03 -12.37
N VAL A 827 -13.92 49.71 -13.60
CA VAL A 827 -14.64 48.80 -14.49
C VAL A 827 -13.98 47.43 -14.39
N ILE A 828 -14.79 46.40 -14.14
CA ILE A 828 -14.36 45.03 -13.83
C ILE A 828 -15.02 44.09 -14.83
N ASP A 829 -14.27 43.68 -15.84
CA ASP A 829 -14.67 42.69 -16.83
C ASP A 829 -14.25 41.29 -16.38
N ARG A 830 -15.23 40.50 -15.92
CA ARG A 830 -15.02 39.05 -15.73
C ARG A 830 -15.14 38.38 -17.09
N LEU A 831 -14.04 37.82 -17.56
CA LEU A 831 -13.90 37.26 -18.89
C LEU A 831 -14.54 35.86 -18.96
N PRO A 832 -15.19 35.49 -20.08
CA PRO A 832 -15.88 34.20 -20.20
C PRO A 832 -14.92 33.02 -19.96
N THR A 833 -15.43 31.97 -19.32
CA THR A 833 -14.76 30.67 -19.14
C THR A 833 -15.34 29.62 -20.07
N ARG A 834 -14.63 28.50 -20.25
CA ARG A 834 -15.17 27.31 -20.93
C ARG A 834 -16.34 26.74 -20.10
N GLY A 835 -17.53 26.71 -20.68
CA GLY A 835 -18.76 26.17 -20.04
C GLY A 835 -19.68 27.19 -19.34
N SER A 836 -19.40 28.50 -19.41
CA SER A 836 -20.28 29.53 -18.83
C SER A 836 -20.88 30.46 -19.90
N GLU A 837 -22.15 30.85 -19.73
CA GLU A 837 -22.81 31.82 -20.61
C GLU A 837 -22.44 33.26 -20.22
N ASP A 838 -21.64 33.86 -21.11
CA ASP A 838 -21.15 35.25 -21.15
C ASP A 838 -20.33 35.80 -19.98
N GLY A 839 -19.45 36.75 -20.31
CA GLY A 839 -18.65 37.50 -19.35
C GLY A 839 -19.46 38.64 -18.73
N SER A 840 -19.17 38.99 -17.47
CA SER A 840 -19.91 40.02 -16.74
C SER A 840 -19.08 41.29 -16.51
N ARG A 841 -19.51 42.41 -17.06
CA ARG A 841 -18.99 43.75 -16.76
C ARG A 841 -19.66 44.33 -15.52
N THR A 842 -18.88 44.68 -14.50
CA THR A 842 -19.34 45.36 -13.27
C THR A 842 -18.63 46.71 -13.15
N CYS A 843 -19.33 47.77 -12.71
CA CYS A 843 -18.74 49.09 -12.48
C CYS A 843 -18.88 49.48 -11.00
N ILE A 844 -17.82 50.04 -10.41
CA ILE A 844 -17.75 50.39 -8.99
C ILE A 844 -17.23 51.83 -8.83
N GLU A 845 -17.96 52.67 -8.10
CA GLU A 845 -17.57 54.05 -7.81
C GLU A 845 -16.57 54.12 -6.64
N LEU A 846 -15.39 54.69 -6.89
CA LEU A 846 -14.35 54.90 -5.89
C LEU A 846 -14.48 56.31 -5.29
N THR A 847 -15.34 56.41 -4.29
CA THR A 847 -15.66 57.67 -3.61
C THR A 847 -14.53 58.16 -2.68
N GLY A 848 -14.45 59.48 -2.48
CA GLY A 848 -13.51 60.10 -1.55
C GLY A 848 -12.06 60.26 -2.05
N LEU A 849 -11.81 60.03 -3.35
CA LEU A 849 -10.51 60.29 -3.99
C LEU A 849 -10.47 61.71 -4.58
N LYS A 850 -9.35 62.44 -4.38
CA LYS A 850 -9.10 63.74 -5.02
C LYS A 850 -8.26 63.68 -6.30
N TYR A 851 -7.47 62.62 -6.44
CA TYR A 851 -6.53 62.43 -7.54
C TYR A 851 -6.74 61.05 -8.16
N ALA A 852 -6.49 60.92 -9.46
CA ALA A 852 -6.55 59.64 -10.15
C ALA A 852 -5.55 58.64 -9.54
N PRO A 853 -5.86 57.35 -9.47
CA PRO A 853 -4.88 56.33 -9.12
C PRO A 853 -3.70 56.29 -10.10
N ALA A 854 -2.47 56.20 -9.59
CA ALA A 854 -1.26 56.15 -10.42
C ALA A 854 -0.84 54.72 -10.80
N LYS A 855 -1.15 53.74 -9.95
CA LYS A 855 -0.97 52.29 -10.21
C LYS A 855 -2.01 51.51 -9.41
N ILE A 856 -2.48 50.40 -9.97
CA ILE A 856 -3.50 49.52 -9.38
C ILE A 856 -3.07 48.05 -9.46
N ALA A 857 -3.57 47.24 -8.53
CA ALA A 857 -3.44 45.78 -8.51
C ALA A 857 -4.68 45.17 -7.83
N HIS A 858 -5.02 43.91 -8.15
CA HIS A 858 -6.16 43.23 -7.56
C HIS A 858 -5.89 41.74 -7.32
N ASP A 859 -6.62 41.17 -6.35
CA ASP A 859 -6.74 39.73 -6.11
C ASP A 859 -8.23 39.41 -5.98
N ALA A 860 -8.74 38.63 -6.94
CA ALA A 860 -10.15 38.25 -7.03
C ALA A 860 -10.58 37.24 -5.95
N THR A 861 -9.64 36.41 -5.45
CA THR A 861 -9.92 35.36 -4.47
C THR A 861 -10.20 35.95 -3.09
N GLN A 862 -9.54 37.06 -2.75
CA GLN A 862 -9.62 37.73 -1.46
C GLN A 862 -10.53 38.97 -1.44
N ASP A 863 -11.22 39.27 -2.55
CA ASP A 863 -11.99 40.51 -2.76
C ASP A 863 -11.15 41.80 -2.67
N LEU A 864 -9.86 41.76 -3.00
CA LEU A 864 -8.95 42.89 -2.80
C LEU A 864 -8.71 43.73 -4.06
N LEU A 865 -8.88 45.03 -3.93
CA LEU A 865 -8.41 46.06 -4.86
C LEU A 865 -7.43 46.99 -4.13
N ALA A 866 -6.16 47.00 -4.56
CA ALA A 866 -5.11 47.86 -4.02
C ALA A 866 -4.69 48.92 -5.04
N PHE A 867 -4.57 50.19 -4.64
CA PHE A 867 -4.10 51.25 -5.53
C PHE A 867 -3.44 52.42 -4.79
N ILE A 868 -2.59 53.17 -5.48
CA ILE A 868 -1.91 54.36 -4.95
C ILE A 868 -2.49 55.66 -5.55
N THR A 869 -2.69 56.69 -4.71
CA THR A 869 -2.99 58.07 -5.13
C THR A 869 -1.98 59.05 -4.56
N ARG A 870 -1.87 60.25 -5.15
CA ARG A 870 -1.26 61.41 -4.48
C ARG A 870 -2.01 61.70 -3.17
N SER A 871 -1.27 62.07 -2.11
CA SER A 871 -1.87 62.42 -0.83
C SER A 871 -2.39 63.86 -0.79
N ASP A 872 -3.27 64.12 0.17
CA ASP A 872 -3.86 65.42 0.48
C ASP A 872 -3.01 66.28 1.43
N ARG A 873 -1.91 65.73 1.97
CA ARG A 873 -1.03 66.46 2.89
C ARG A 873 -0.19 67.50 2.16
N VAL A 874 -0.25 68.73 2.67
CA VAL A 874 0.72 69.79 2.39
C VAL A 874 1.78 69.70 3.49
N ASP A 875 3.05 69.53 3.12
CA ASP A 875 4.18 69.60 4.06
C ASP A 875 4.64 71.07 4.21
N ASP A 876 5.34 71.38 5.30
CA ASP A 876 5.85 72.75 5.55
C ASP A 876 7.00 73.11 4.58
N ASP A 877 7.68 72.11 4.01
CA ASP A 877 8.58 72.26 2.86
C ASP A 877 8.20 71.27 1.73
N PRO A 878 7.46 71.73 0.70
CA PRO A 878 7.05 70.91 -0.44
C PRO A 878 8.20 70.64 -1.44
N THR A 879 9.45 70.97 -1.12
CA THR A 879 10.61 70.70 -2.00
C THR A 879 11.49 69.53 -1.54
N GLU A 880 11.30 68.96 -0.35
CA GLU A 880 11.99 67.72 0.07
C GLU A 880 11.13 66.44 0.07
N TRP A 881 9.81 66.53 0.24
CA TRP A 881 8.98 65.35 0.57
C TRP A 881 7.67 65.26 -0.23
N TYR A 882 7.34 64.02 -0.65
CA TYR A 882 6.12 63.67 -1.36
C TYR A 882 5.41 62.50 -0.66
N TYR A 883 4.08 62.56 -0.61
CA TYR A 883 3.25 61.59 0.09
C TYR A 883 2.32 60.87 -0.89
N LEU A 884 2.31 59.55 -0.82
CA LEU A 884 1.35 58.69 -1.51
C LEU A 884 0.42 58.03 -0.48
N ASP A 885 -0.84 57.88 -0.87
CA ASP A 885 -1.81 57.07 -0.13
C ASP A 885 -2.06 55.76 -0.86
N LEU A 886 -1.75 54.65 -0.19
CA LEU A 886 -2.08 53.30 -0.61
C LEU A 886 -3.45 52.92 -0.03
N HIS A 887 -4.45 52.74 -0.90
CA HIS A 887 -5.82 52.38 -0.52
C HIS A 887 -6.04 50.88 -0.71
N LEU A 888 -6.70 50.25 0.26
CA LEU A 888 -7.14 48.86 0.21
C LEU A 888 -8.67 48.84 0.22
N ARG A 889 -9.28 48.46 -0.91
CA ARG A 889 -10.73 48.46 -1.14
C ARG A 889 -11.26 47.06 -1.44
N SER A 890 -12.55 46.87 -1.20
CA SER A 890 -13.28 45.68 -1.66
C SER A 890 -13.51 45.72 -3.18
N LEU A 891 -13.13 44.66 -3.87
CA LEU A 891 -13.27 44.47 -5.31
C LEU A 891 -14.73 44.28 -5.75
N ARG A 892 -15.65 43.97 -4.81
CA ARG A 892 -17.10 43.92 -5.02
C ARG A 892 -17.84 45.23 -4.73
N THR A 893 -17.30 46.10 -3.87
CA THR A 893 -18.07 47.24 -3.33
C THR A 893 -17.39 48.61 -3.41
N GLY A 894 -16.08 48.69 -3.64
CA GLY A 894 -15.31 49.94 -3.62
C GLY A 894 -15.11 50.55 -2.24
N ALA A 895 -15.79 50.04 -1.20
CA ALA A 895 -15.62 50.44 0.18
C ALA A 895 -14.23 50.05 0.73
N ALA A 896 -13.86 50.57 1.89
CA ALA A 896 -12.68 50.11 2.64
C ALA A 896 -12.72 48.58 2.83
N HIS A 897 -11.61 47.89 2.58
CA HIS A 897 -11.59 46.43 2.62
C HIS A 897 -11.82 45.91 4.06
N PRO A 898 -12.82 45.03 4.31
CA PRO A 898 -13.24 44.67 5.68
C PRO A 898 -12.20 43.89 6.48
N LEU A 899 -11.28 43.17 5.81
CA LEU A 899 -10.18 42.45 6.45
C LEU A 899 -8.91 43.28 6.66
N ALA A 900 -8.85 44.52 6.15
CA ALA A 900 -7.67 45.37 6.30
C ALA A 900 -7.80 46.22 7.57
N GLN A 901 -6.95 46.00 8.57
CA GLN A 901 -6.89 46.84 9.77
C GLN A 901 -6.53 48.30 9.44
N MET A 902 -5.72 48.51 8.40
CA MET A 902 -5.37 49.82 7.86
C MET A 902 -5.78 49.91 6.38
N PRO A 903 -7.06 50.22 6.06
CA PRO A 903 -7.57 50.27 4.68
C PRO A 903 -7.05 51.48 3.87
N ARG A 904 -6.25 52.35 4.50
CA ARG A 904 -5.44 53.41 3.91
C ARG A 904 -4.10 53.42 4.64
N VAL A 905 -3.01 53.26 3.90
CA VAL A 905 -1.63 53.28 4.41
C VAL A 905 -0.93 54.48 3.78
N GLU A 906 -0.35 55.35 4.62
CA GLU A 906 0.33 56.56 4.17
C GLU A 906 1.82 56.26 3.92
N CYS A 907 2.30 56.57 2.72
CA CYS A 907 3.65 56.27 2.25
C CYS A 907 4.42 57.58 1.96
N ARG A 908 5.29 57.99 2.90
CA ARG A 908 6.19 59.15 2.76
C ARG A 908 7.45 58.79 1.96
N PHE A 909 7.84 59.63 1.00
CA PHE A 909 9.06 59.54 0.18
C PHE A 909 9.76 60.91 0.07
N ARG A 910 11.06 60.95 -0.18
CA ARG A 910 11.92 62.15 -0.02
C ARG A 910 12.47 62.69 -1.35
N THR A 911 11.64 63.29 -2.22
CA THR A 911 12.14 63.89 -3.48
C THR A 911 11.25 65.06 -3.95
N CYS A 912 11.77 65.87 -4.88
CA CYS A 912 11.10 67.03 -5.48
C CYS A 912 10.42 66.79 -6.86
N HIS A 913 10.51 65.58 -7.44
CA HIS A 913 10.07 65.30 -8.82
C HIS A 913 8.76 64.50 -8.91
N GLU A 914 7.91 64.81 -9.89
CA GLU A 914 6.61 64.14 -10.10
C GLU A 914 6.66 62.92 -11.06
N HIS A 915 7.75 62.72 -11.80
CA HIS A 915 7.84 61.79 -12.94
C HIS A 915 8.13 60.30 -12.60
N TRP A 916 7.79 59.85 -11.40
CA TRP A 916 8.22 58.53 -10.89
C TRP A 916 7.41 57.34 -11.42
N THR A 917 8.06 56.18 -11.53
CA THR A 917 7.39 54.91 -11.88
C THR A 917 7.16 54.04 -10.64
N TYR A 918 6.04 53.30 -10.64
CA TYR A 918 5.60 52.49 -9.50
C TYR A 918 5.15 51.09 -9.94
N GLN A 919 5.60 50.06 -9.21
CA GLN A 919 5.11 48.69 -9.35
C GLN A 919 4.40 48.26 -8.07
N LEU A 920 3.17 47.77 -8.22
CA LEU A 920 2.34 47.26 -7.13
C LEU A 920 2.03 45.78 -7.43
N ARG A 921 2.40 44.86 -6.53
CA ARG A 921 2.16 43.41 -6.68
C ARG A 921 1.52 42.87 -5.39
N ILE A 922 0.63 41.89 -5.56
CA ILE A 922 -0.06 41.17 -4.47
C ILE A 922 0.37 39.70 -4.56
N CYS A 923 0.59 39.06 -3.42
CA CYS A 923 0.83 37.62 -3.30
C CYS A 923 0.21 37.14 -1.99
N GLY A 924 -0.99 36.56 -2.07
CA GLY A 924 -1.78 36.16 -0.90
C GLY A 924 -1.93 37.29 0.13
N ASP A 925 -1.45 37.05 1.34
CA ASP A 925 -1.51 38.00 2.45
C ASP A 925 -0.53 39.19 2.40
N PHE A 926 0.31 39.24 1.36
CA PHE A 926 1.39 40.20 1.22
C PHE A 926 1.20 41.14 0.02
N LEU A 927 1.60 42.39 0.21
CA LEU A 927 1.52 43.47 -0.76
C LEU A 927 2.88 44.16 -0.85
N ALA A 928 3.40 44.37 -2.07
CA ALA A 928 4.67 45.06 -2.31
C ALA A 928 4.51 46.25 -3.26
N LEU A 929 5.14 47.37 -2.92
CA LEU A 929 5.25 48.60 -3.70
C LEU A 929 6.74 48.90 -3.94
N LEU A 930 7.18 48.84 -5.20
CA LEU A 930 8.48 49.35 -5.63
C LEU A 930 8.30 50.72 -6.29
N ARG A 931 9.19 51.65 -5.94
CA ARG A 931 9.34 52.97 -6.55
C ARG A 931 10.67 52.99 -7.29
N CYS A 932 10.63 53.21 -8.61
CA CYS A 932 11.80 53.27 -9.47
C CYS A 932 11.89 54.65 -10.16
N ASP A 933 13.08 55.26 -10.12
CA ASP A 933 13.39 56.47 -10.90
C ASP A 933 13.57 56.10 -12.39
N PRO A 934 12.90 56.78 -13.33
CA PRO A 934 13.16 56.60 -14.76
C PRO A 934 14.31 57.44 -15.33
N GLU A 935 14.89 58.41 -14.60
CA GLU A 935 16.01 59.21 -15.12
C GLU A 935 17.37 58.69 -14.60
N PRO A 936 18.29 58.22 -15.47
CA PRO A 936 19.61 57.70 -15.08
C PRO A 936 20.61 58.81 -14.73
N TYR A 937 20.14 59.91 -14.14
CA TYR A 937 20.92 61.09 -13.74
C TYR A 937 20.43 61.72 -12.41
N GLY A 938 19.42 61.14 -11.74
CA GLY A 938 18.97 61.58 -10.42
C GLY A 938 19.90 61.13 -9.29
N ASP A 939 19.97 61.90 -8.22
CA ASP A 939 20.65 61.56 -6.95
C ASP A 939 19.78 60.64 -6.04
N ASP A 940 18.59 60.22 -6.49
CA ASP A 940 17.59 59.54 -5.66
C ASP A 940 17.64 58.00 -5.75
N ASN A 941 17.70 57.33 -4.59
CA ASN A 941 17.66 55.87 -4.48
C ASN A 941 16.31 55.27 -4.94
N SER A 942 16.33 54.02 -5.42
CA SER A 942 15.12 53.19 -5.53
C SER A 942 14.71 52.61 -4.17
N TYR A 943 13.38 52.49 -3.95
CA TYR A 943 12.81 52.05 -2.68
C TYR A 943 11.80 50.92 -2.88
N LEU A 944 11.96 49.83 -2.14
CA LEU A 944 11.00 48.72 -2.05
C LEU A 944 10.32 48.74 -0.68
N ARG A 945 8.98 48.77 -0.69
CA ARG A 945 8.15 48.66 0.52
C ARG A 945 7.16 47.51 0.44
N GLY A 946 6.74 46.98 1.59
CA GLY A 946 5.81 45.85 1.66
C GLY A 946 5.13 45.66 3.01
N TRP A 947 3.87 45.23 2.97
CA TRP A 947 2.96 45.13 4.11
C TRP A 947 2.18 43.82 4.09
N HIS A 948 1.96 43.23 5.26
CA HIS A 948 0.94 42.20 5.43
C HIS A 948 -0.41 42.91 5.49
N TRP A 949 -1.13 42.92 4.36
CA TRP A 949 -2.16 43.94 4.12
C TRP A 949 -3.40 43.80 5.01
N LYS A 950 -3.71 42.58 5.50
CA LYS A 950 -4.76 42.35 6.50
C LYS A 950 -4.38 42.94 7.87
N ALA A 951 -3.17 42.64 8.35
CA ALA A 951 -2.68 43.13 9.63
C ALA A 951 -2.34 44.63 9.64
N GLY A 952 -1.91 45.18 8.50
CA GLY A 952 -1.27 46.49 8.41
C GLY A 952 0.23 46.45 8.78
N ASP A 953 0.72 45.31 9.27
CA ASP A 953 2.10 45.14 9.70
C ASP A 953 3.10 45.36 8.57
N TYR A 954 4.11 46.16 8.87
CA TYR A 954 5.20 46.46 7.97
C TYR A 954 6.31 45.42 8.09
N PHE A 955 6.64 44.76 6.98
CA PHE A 955 7.82 43.91 6.88
C PHE A 955 8.82 44.56 5.92
N LEU A 956 8.36 44.80 4.68
CA LEU A 956 9.05 45.27 3.48
C LEU A 956 9.90 46.56 3.60
N TYR A 957 11.19 46.59 3.93
CA TYR A 957 12.05 47.74 3.53
C TYR A 957 13.36 47.31 2.89
N ILE A 958 13.58 47.79 1.66
CA ILE A 958 14.90 47.85 1.04
C ILE A 958 15.05 49.22 0.40
N GLU A 959 16.14 49.89 0.74
CA GLU A 959 16.62 51.14 0.14
C GLU A 959 17.93 50.81 -0.59
N SER A 960 18.13 51.36 -1.78
CA SER A 960 19.39 51.18 -2.50
C SER A 960 20.56 51.75 -1.69
N PRO A 961 21.73 51.10 -1.64
CA PRO A 961 22.85 51.60 -0.85
C PRO A 961 23.46 52.87 -1.48
N ASP A 962 23.77 53.87 -0.64
CA ASP A 962 24.41 55.15 -1.03
C ASP A 962 25.83 54.98 -1.60
N THR A 963 25.97 54.44 -2.82
CA THR A 963 27.25 54.31 -3.53
C THR A 963 27.54 55.55 -4.35
N THR A 964 28.23 56.50 -3.71
CA THR A 964 28.77 57.77 -4.23
C THR A 964 28.87 57.87 -5.77
N GLY A 965 27.83 58.40 -6.41
CA GLY A 965 27.84 58.81 -7.82
C GLY A 965 27.81 57.71 -8.88
N THR A 966 27.51 56.45 -8.53
CA THR A 966 27.29 55.38 -9.53
C THR A 966 26.13 54.47 -9.16
N PHE A 967 25.18 54.35 -10.09
CA PHE A 967 23.81 53.87 -9.91
C PHE A 967 23.66 52.43 -9.37
N PRO A 968 22.79 52.26 -8.35
CA PRO A 968 22.04 51.03 -8.14
C PRO A 968 20.52 51.33 -8.06
N SER A 969 19.70 50.74 -8.93
CA SER A 969 18.26 51.03 -8.97
C SER A 969 17.43 49.80 -9.36
N PHE A 970 16.69 49.22 -8.41
CA PHE A 970 15.77 48.10 -8.67
C PHE A 970 14.67 48.51 -9.67
N SER A 971 14.40 47.64 -10.65
CA SER A 971 13.65 48.02 -11.86
C SER A 971 12.25 47.40 -11.99
N ASP A 972 12.02 46.21 -11.44
CA ASP A 972 10.74 45.52 -11.31
C ASP A 972 10.84 44.41 -10.23
N LEU A 973 9.70 43.81 -9.86
CA LEU A 973 9.63 42.72 -8.88
C LEU A 973 8.58 41.66 -9.26
N ALA A 974 8.81 40.41 -8.85
CA ALA A 974 7.82 39.33 -8.94
C ALA A 974 7.98 38.34 -7.77
N PHE A 975 6.87 37.84 -7.24
CA PHE A 975 6.87 36.74 -6.26
C PHE A 975 6.95 35.39 -6.99
N LEU A 976 7.72 34.44 -6.46
CA LEU A 976 7.72 33.03 -6.87
C LEU A 976 6.87 32.16 -5.94
N THR A 977 6.93 32.46 -4.65
CA THR A 977 6.06 31.92 -3.60
C THR A 977 5.75 33.05 -2.60
N PRO A 978 4.82 32.86 -1.65
CA PRO A 978 4.62 33.82 -0.56
C PRO A 978 5.88 34.10 0.28
N ASP A 979 6.89 33.20 0.26
CA ASP A 979 8.15 33.34 0.98
C ASP A 979 9.32 33.90 0.14
N VAL A 980 9.23 33.86 -1.20
CA VAL A 980 10.36 34.09 -2.11
C VAL A 980 10.04 35.14 -3.18
N LEU A 981 10.86 36.18 -3.22
CA LEU A 981 10.76 37.35 -4.09
C LEU A 981 11.94 37.41 -5.07
N LEU A 982 11.68 37.82 -6.32
CA LEU A 982 12.66 38.23 -7.32
C LEU A 982 12.66 39.75 -7.47
N LEU A 983 13.86 40.33 -7.56
CA LEU A 983 14.10 41.73 -7.95
C LEU A 983 15.05 41.77 -9.16
N SER A 984 14.78 42.67 -10.12
CA SER A 984 15.68 42.89 -11.26
C SER A 984 16.56 44.12 -11.04
N ASN A 985 17.87 43.93 -11.10
CA ASN A 985 18.87 44.96 -10.85
C ASN A 985 19.75 45.18 -12.11
N PRO A 986 19.55 46.28 -12.87
CA PRO A 986 20.30 46.54 -14.10
C PRO A 986 21.79 46.80 -13.89
N PHE A 987 22.21 47.28 -12.72
CA PHE A 987 23.59 47.66 -12.46
C PHE A 987 24.31 46.67 -11.51
N PRO A 988 25.63 46.47 -11.66
CA PRO A 988 26.52 47.04 -12.67
C PRO A 988 26.58 46.24 -14.00
N ARG A 989 25.91 45.08 -14.11
CA ARG A 989 25.98 44.18 -15.28
C ARG A 989 24.68 43.39 -15.58
N GLY A 990 23.54 43.79 -15.01
CA GLY A 990 22.31 43.01 -15.08
C GLY A 990 22.32 41.78 -14.16
N GLN A 991 21.44 41.77 -13.16
CA GLN A 991 21.35 40.72 -12.15
C GLN A 991 19.90 40.48 -11.75
N ILE A 992 19.59 39.25 -11.35
CA ILE A 992 18.31 38.89 -10.72
C ILE A 992 18.60 38.47 -9.28
N GLU A 993 18.11 39.24 -8.32
CA GLU A 993 18.30 38.98 -6.89
C GLU A 993 17.11 38.19 -6.34
N VAL A 994 17.40 37.14 -5.58
CA VAL A 994 16.39 36.26 -4.95
C VAL A 994 16.44 36.47 -3.45
N LEU A 995 15.32 36.89 -2.86
CA LEU A 995 15.23 37.26 -1.45
C LEU A 995 14.09 36.51 -0.75
N THR A 996 14.23 36.32 0.55
CA THR A 996 13.11 35.97 1.42
C THR A 996 12.36 37.20 1.90
N MET A 997 11.10 37.02 2.33
CA MET A 997 10.31 38.03 3.06
C MET A 997 10.99 38.56 4.35
N GLY A 998 12.07 37.91 4.80
CA GLY A 998 12.90 38.32 5.93
C GLY A 998 14.21 39.02 5.55
N TYR A 999 14.30 39.71 4.40
CA TYR A 999 15.47 40.46 3.89
C TYR A 999 16.70 39.61 3.59
N LYS A 1000 16.62 38.28 3.73
CA LYS A 1000 17.76 37.41 3.51
C LYS A 1000 17.90 37.19 2.01
N HIS A 1001 18.81 37.95 1.39
CA HIS A 1001 19.27 37.73 0.03
C HIS A 1001 19.85 36.31 -0.05
N LEU A 1002 19.15 35.43 -0.76
CA LEU A 1002 19.48 34.01 -0.87
C LEU A 1002 20.54 33.79 -1.95
N LEU A 1003 20.27 34.24 -3.17
CA LEU A 1003 21.19 34.15 -4.30
C LEU A 1003 21.01 35.30 -5.30
N THR A 1004 22.07 35.57 -6.06
CA THR A 1004 22.13 36.48 -7.19
C THR A 1004 22.40 35.68 -8.45
N LEU A 1005 21.55 35.80 -9.48
CA LEU A 1005 21.81 35.27 -10.82
C LEU A 1005 22.44 36.37 -11.67
N GLN A 1006 23.62 36.12 -12.24
CA GLN A 1006 24.28 37.07 -13.14
C GLN A 1006 23.86 36.83 -14.60
N LEU A 1007 23.59 37.92 -15.33
CA LEU A 1007 23.38 37.89 -16.78
C LEU A 1007 24.74 37.73 -17.53
N PRO A 1008 24.74 37.48 -18.86
CA PRO A 1008 25.98 37.37 -19.62
C PRO A 1008 26.80 38.66 -19.60
N ASP A 1009 28.13 38.53 -19.52
CA ASP A 1009 29.05 39.68 -19.54
C ASP A 1009 29.02 40.42 -20.90
N TYR A 1010 29.03 41.75 -20.85
CA TYR A 1010 29.05 42.65 -22.01
C TYR A 1010 30.49 43.02 -22.44
N VAL A 1011 30.70 43.41 -23.69
CA VAL A 1011 32.03 43.75 -24.23
C VAL A 1011 32.65 44.95 -23.49
N SER A 1012 33.80 44.73 -22.87
CA SER A 1012 34.54 45.79 -22.16
C SER A 1012 35.09 46.86 -23.11
N GLY A 1013 34.83 48.14 -22.79
CA GLY A 1013 35.30 49.30 -23.56
C GLY A 1013 34.22 50.05 -24.35
N TRP A 1014 32.96 49.64 -24.22
CA TRP A 1014 31.78 50.33 -24.74
C TRP A 1014 30.94 50.84 -23.55
N ASP A 1015 30.30 52.01 -23.70
CA ASP A 1015 29.34 52.52 -22.71
C ASP A 1015 27.99 51.81 -22.88
N ILE A 1016 27.94 50.57 -22.41
CA ILE A 1016 26.76 49.68 -22.45
C ILE A 1016 26.02 49.79 -21.12
N TYR A 1017 24.74 50.17 -21.17
CA TYR A 1017 23.88 50.25 -20.00
C TYR A 1017 22.50 49.66 -20.25
N LEU A 1018 21.88 49.19 -19.16
CA LEU A 1018 20.55 48.59 -19.15
C LEU A 1018 19.51 49.63 -18.69
N GLU A 1019 18.81 50.26 -19.64
CA GLU A 1019 17.76 51.27 -19.35
C GLU A 1019 16.61 50.66 -18.52
N ALA A 1020 16.30 49.39 -18.79
CA ALA A 1020 15.22 48.68 -18.14
C ALA A 1020 15.52 47.19 -18.00
N MET A 1021 15.11 46.61 -16.87
CA MET A 1021 14.76 45.20 -16.75
C MET A 1021 13.32 45.10 -16.20
N THR A 1022 12.59 44.05 -16.58
CA THR A 1022 11.21 43.80 -16.14
C THR A 1022 10.98 42.31 -15.92
N ILE A 1023 10.20 41.94 -14.89
CA ILE A 1023 9.93 40.54 -14.55
C ILE A 1023 8.45 40.23 -14.78
N SER A 1024 8.19 39.25 -15.65
CA SER A 1024 6.86 38.67 -15.89
C SER A 1024 6.84 37.22 -15.43
N CYS A 1025 5.94 36.92 -14.51
CA CYS A 1025 5.63 35.57 -14.02
C CYS A 1025 4.15 35.52 -13.62
N SER A 1026 3.59 34.31 -13.53
CA SER A 1026 2.20 34.09 -13.16
C SER A 1026 1.88 34.60 -11.75
N ALA A 1027 0.70 35.16 -11.55
CA ALA A 1027 0.25 35.64 -10.24
C ALA A 1027 0.16 34.49 -9.21
N ILE A 1028 0.23 34.85 -7.94
CA ILE A 1028 0.03 33.95 -6.81
C ILE A 1028 -1.17 34.51 -6.02
N ALA A 1029 -2.36 34.18 -6.52
CA ALA A 1029 -3.53 34.17 -5.66
C ALA A 1029 -3.31 33.13 -4.55
N ASP A 1030 -3.91 33.35 -3.37
CA ASP A 1030 -3.81 32.39 -2.28
C ASP A 1030 -4.36 31.02 -2.69
N SER A 1031 -3.81 29.97 -2.10
CA SER A 1031 -4.07 28.58 -2.49
C SER A 1031 -5.57 28.27 -2.49
N HIS A 1032 -6.16 27.97 -3.66
CA HIS A 1032 -7.17 26.93 -3.89
C HIS A 1032 -7.70 26.84 -5.34
N THR A 1033 -7.56 27.86 -6.21
CA THR A 1033 -8.41 27.94 -7.43
C THR A 1033 -7.78 28.25 -8.80
N SER A 1034 -6.49 28.60 -8.95
CA SER A 1034 -5.95 29.06 -10.26
C SER A 1034 -4.45 28.84 -10.52
N ALA A 1035 -3.91 27.68 -10.15
CA ALA A 1035 -2.50 27.34 -10.42
C ALA A 1035 -2.35 26.37 -11.60
N ASP A 1036 -2.19 26.92 -12.81
CA ASP A 1036 -2.00 26.19 -14.10
C ASP A 1036 -0.67 25.40 -14.20
N ALA A 1037 0.17 25.53 -13.16
CA ALA A 1037 1.38 24.76 -12.89
C ALA A 1037 1.72 24.90 -11.39
N PRO A 1038 2.35 23.88 -10.75
CA PRO A 1038 2.92 24.04 -9.42
C PRO A 1038 3.96 25.19 -9.43
N PRO A 1039 4.18 25.89 -8.29
CA PRO A 1039 5.01 27.11 -8.26
C PRO A 1039 6.37 26.98 -8.94
N ASP A 1040 7.01 25.83 -8.77
CA ASP A 1040 8.34 25.51 -9.27
C ASP A 1040 8.39 25.38 -10.81
N ASP A 1041 7.38 24.81 -11.47
CA ASP A 1041 7.43 24.62 -12.95
C ASP A 1041 7.09 25.88 -13.75
N ARG A 1042 6.61 26.93 -13.08
CA ARG A 1042 6.24 28.21 -13.71
C ARG A 1042 7.40 28.81 -14.48
N ILE A 1043 7.12 29.36 -15.66
CA ILE A 1043 8.11 30.11 -16.42
C ILE A 1043 8.20 31.55 -15.88
N VAL A 1044 9.43 32.03 -15.71
CA VAL A 1044 9.81 33.40 -15.39
C VAL A 1044 10.43 34.01 -16.63
N SER A 1045 9.92 35.16 -17.07
CA SER A 1045 10.46 35.91 -18.19
C SER A 1045 11.07 37.22 -17.69
N VAL A 1046 12.34 37.47 -18.01
CA VAL A 1046 13.05 38.71 -17.68
C VAL A 1046 13.45 39.39 -18.97
N THR A 1047 12.70 40.44 -19.34
CA THR A 1047 12.94 41.27 -20.52
C THR A 1047 13.79 42.47 -20.12
N PHE A 1048 14.76 42.85 -20.95
CA PHE A 1048 15.66 43.97 -20.70
C PHE A 1048 16.10 44.69 -21.97
N GLN A 1049 16.50 45.96 -21.82
CA GLN A 1049 16.88 46.83 -22.93
C GLN A 1049 18.34 47.24 -22.82
N VAL A 1050 19.16 46.77 -23.76
CA VAL A 1050 20.58 47.11 -23.89
C VAL A 1050 20.71 48.32 -24.80
N ILE A 1051 21.33 49.38 -24.33
CA ILE A 1051 21.71 50.54 -25.14
C ILE A 1051 23.19 50.46 -25.49
N LEU A 1052 23.50 50.73 -26.75
CA LEU A 1052 24.85 50.94 -27.28
C LEU A 1052 24.99 52.40 -27.70
N ASP A 1053 25.76 53.18 -26.93
CA ASP A 1053 26.14 54.54 -27.31
C ASP A 1053 27.35 54.50 -28.27
N GLU A 1054 27.05 54.31 -29.55
CA GLU A 1054 27.95 54.75 -30.63
C GLU A 1054 27.86 56.27 -30.83
N VAL A 1055 28.85 56.79 -31.56
CA VAL A 1055 29.08 58.19 -31.97
C VAL A 1055 27.76 58.98 -32.19
N PRO A 1056 27.65 60.28 -31.76
CA PRO A 1056 26.39 60.95 -31.35
C PRO A 1056 25.19 61.09 -32.32
N GLU A 1057 25.16 60.40 -33.45
CA GLU A 1057 24.11 60.50 -34.47
C GLU A 1057 23.14 59.28 -34.48
N ALA A 1058 23.46 58.15 -33.83
CA ALA A 1058 22.52 57.02 -33.69
C ALA A 1058 22.85 56.04 -32.52
N SER A 1059 22.14 56.13 -31.40
CA SER A 1059 22.16 55.09 -30.36
C SER A 1059 21.38 53.84 -30.79
N TYR A 1060 21.99 52.66 -30.64
CA TYR A 1060 21.35 51.38 -30.97
C TYR A 1060 20.74 50.76 -29.71
N ILE A 1061 19.46 50.40 -29.77
CA ILE A 1061 18.72 49.82 -28.63
C ILE A 1061 18.27 48.41 -29.01
N CYS A 1062 18.78 47.41 -28.28
CA CYS A 1062 18.41 46.01 -28.42
C CYS A 1062 17.47 45.61 -27.27
N SER A 1063 16.30 45.06 -27.59
CA SER A 1063 15.40 44.47 -26.59
C SER A 1063 15.62 42.94 -26.57
N THR A 1064 16.07 42.43 -25.44
CA THR A 1064 16.39 41.01 -25.23
C THR A 1064 15.52 40.46 -24.09
N GLU A 1065 15.20 39.17 -24.14
CA GLU A 1065 14.52 38.48 -23.05
C GLU A 1065 15.17 37.14 -22.73
N ILE A 1066 15.27 36.83 -21.45
CA ILE A 1066 15.64 35.51 -20.94
C ILE A 1066 14.41 34.90 -20.23
N SER A 1067 13.99 33.72 -20.66
CA SER A 1067 12.95 32.92 -19.99
C SER A 1067 13.53 31.65 -19.37
N PHE A 1068 13.18 31.35 -18.12
CA PHE A 1068 13.66 30.20 -17.33
C PHE A 1068 12.58 29.66 -16.39
N ARG A 1069 12.66 28.38 -15.98
CA ARG A 1069 11.71 27.81 -14.99
C ARG A 1069 12.06 28.27 -13.57
N ALA A 1070 11.07 28.54 -12.73
CA ALA A 1070 11.28 28.86 -11.32
C ALA A 1070 12.06 27.76 -10.57
N GLN A 1071 11.92 26.50 -10.99
CA GLN A 1071 12.67 25.35 -10.52
C GLN A 1071 14.18 25.53 -10.62
N THR A 1072 14.70 26.30 -11.58
CA THR A 1072 16.13 26.65 -11.68
C THR A 1072 16.59 27.37 -10.41
N VAL A 1073 15.77 28.27 -9.85
CA VAL A 1073 16.08 28.97 -8.58
C VAL A 1073 16.08 27.97 -7.42
N PHE A 1074 15.08 27.10 -7.32
CA PHE A 1074 14.98 26.12 -6.24
C PHE A 1074 16.07 25.03 -6.29
N HIS A 1075 16.47 24.60 -7.49
CA HIS A 1075 17.61 23.69 -7.70
C HIS A 1075 18.94 24.33 -7.30
N LEU A 1076 19.20 25.59 -7.65
CA LEU A 1076 20.41 26.31 -7.23
C LEU A 1076 20.44 26.49 -5.70
N LEU A 1077 19.30 26.86 -5.09
CA LEU A 1077 19.17 26.94 -3.63
C LEU A 1077 19.49 25.59 -2.97
N ALA A 1078 18.92 24.49 -3.46
CA ALA A 1078 19.17 23.14 -2.96
C ALA A 1078 20.62 22.68 -3.15
N ALA A 1079 21.23 22.96 -4.32
CA ALA A 1079 22.63 22.62 -4.61
C ALA A 1079 23.62 23.30 -3.65
N HIS A 1080 23.29 24.51 -3.17
CA HIS A 1080 24.05 25.23 -2.14
C HIS A 1080 23.52 25.01 -0.71
N GLY A 1081 22.70 23.97 -0.48
CA GLY A 1081 22.25 23.56 0.86
C GLY A 1081 21.23 24.48 1.52
N ARG A 1082 20.47 25.26 0.74
CA ARG A 1082 19.42 26.18 1.22
C ARG A 1082 18.05 25.65 0.80
N HIS A 1083 17.30 25.07 1.73
CA HIS A 1083 15.91 24.65 1.48
C HIS A 1083 14.92 25.65 2.09
N PRO A 1084 13.89 26.10 1.36
CA PRO A 1084 12.75 26.79 1.95
C PRO A 1084 12.03 25.90 2.98
N PRO A 1085 11.54 26.44 4.12
CA PRO A 1085 11.69 27.82 4.59
C PRO A 1085 13.10 28.08 5.17
N VAL A 1086 13.84 29.05 4.60
CA VAL A 1086 15.29 29.16 4.81
C VAL A 1086 15.66 29.91 6.10
N VAL A 1087 15.86 29.18 7.20
CA VAL A 1087 16.34 29.75 8.48
C VAL A 1087 17.86 30.00 8.44
N LEU A 1088 18.31 30.94 7.60
CA LEU A 1088 19.73 31.35 7.56
C LEU A 1088 20.13 32.13 8.82
N PRO A 1089 21.35 31.88 9.37
CA PRO A 1089 22.01 32.79 10.31
C PRO A 1089 22.18 34.21 9.75
N ALA A 1090 22.21 35.21 10.63
CA ALA A 1090 22.30 36.63 10.25
C ALA A 1090 23.62 37.06 9.56
N ALA A 1091 24.62 36.17 9.48
CA ALA A 1091 25.93 36.44 8.88
C ALA A 1091 26.17 35.68 7.56
N THR A 1092 25.16 34.99 7.02
CA THR A 1092 25.29 34.21 5.78
C THR A 1092 25.33 35.12 4.55
N ARG A 1093 26.42 35.08 3.78
CA ARG A 1093 26.55 35.80 2.50
C ARG A 1093 25.55 35.28 1.45
N PRO A 1094 25.07 36.12 0.51
CA PRO A 1094 24.34 35.64 -0.66
C PRO A 1094 25.25 34.74 -1.51
N ILE A 1095 24.65 33.80 -2.23
CA ILE A 1095 25.31 33.04 -3.30
C ILE A 1095 25.34 33.95 -4.53
N VAL A 1096 26.44 33.97 -5.29
CA VAL A 1096 26.47 34.63 -6.61
C VAL A 1096 26.72 33.54 -7.64
N VAL A 1097 25.77 33.34 -8.55
CA VAL A 1097 25.80 32.31 -9.59
C VAL A 1097 26.15 32.97 -10.93
N PRO A 1098 27.33 32.68 -11.52
CA PRO A 1098 27.73 33.24 -12.80
C PRO A 1098 26.91 32.65 -13.94
N TRP A 1099 26.75 33.39 -15.05
CA TRP A 1099 25.93 32.98 -16.18
C TRP A 1099 26.19 31.53 -16.63
N ASP A 1100 27.45 31.13 -16.77
CA ASP A 1100 27.86 29.81 -17.27
C ASP A 1100 27.34 28.62 -16.43
N GLU A 1101 26.93 28.85 -15.18
CA GLU A 1101 26.41 27.81 -14.26
C GLU A 1101 24.89 27.62 -14.34
N TRP A 1102 24.12 28.66 -14.69
CA TRP A 1102 22.64 28.60 -14.69
C TRP A 1102 21.98 28.94 -16.04
N GLY A 1103 22.62 29.79 -16.84
CA GLY A 1103 22.09 30.34 -18.08
C GLY A 1103 21.94 29.31 -19.20
N PRO A 1104 23.02 28.64 -19.64
CA PRO A 1104 23.00 27.86 -20.87
C PRO A 1104 21.95 26.74 -20.91
N ASP A 1105 21.84 25.94 -19.85
CA ASP A 1105 20.90 24.81 -19.79
C ASP A 1105 19.58 25.14 -19.09
N GLY A 1106 19.55 26.15 -18.20
CA GLY A 1106 18.35 26.56 -17.46
C GLY A 1106 17.45 27.57 -18.17
N CYS A 1107 17.92 28.20 -19.24
CA CYS A 1107 17.25 29.35 -19.88
C CYS A 1107 17.10 29.25 -21.41
N ARG A 1108 16.23 30.10 -21.95
CA ARG A 1108 16.14 30.45 -23.38
C ARG A 1108 16.21 31.97 -23.55
N MET A 1109 17.05 32.45 -24.47
CA MET A 1109 17.19 33.87 -24.76
C MET A 1109 16.68 34.24 -26.16
N PHE A 1110 16.03 35.40 -26.28
CA PHE A 1110 15.34 35.88 -27.48
C PHE A 1110 15.63 37.36 -27.76
N THR A 1111 15.64 37.76 -29.03
CA THR A 1111 15.63 39.18 -29.43
C THR A 1111 14.24 39.59 -29.89
N LEU A 1112 13.74 40.72 -29.39
CA LEU A 1112 12.37 41.20 -29.61
C LEU A 1112 12.31 42.34 -30.64
N ASN A 1113 11.26 42.36 -31.47
CA ASN A 1113 11.14 43.35 -32.56
C ASN A 1113 10.95 44.80 -32.02
N ARG A 1114 11.63 45.76 -32.64
CA ARG A 1114 11.75 47.17 -32.20
C ARG A 1114 10.51 48.02 -32.50
N GLU A 1115 9.68 47.62 -33.46
CA GLU A 1115 8.60 48.49 -33.99
C GLU A 1115 7.36 48.60 -33.08
N LEU A 1116 7.23 47.75 -32.06
CA LEU A 1116 6.15 47.84 -31.06
C LEU A 1116 6.40 48.93 -29.99
N ARG A 1117 6.68 50.17 -30.44
CA ARG A 1117 6.63 51.38 -29.62
C ARG A 1117 5.18 51.76 -29.28
N ILE A 1118 4.56 51.00 -28.38
CA ILE A 1118 3.27 51.37 -27.77
C ILE A 1118 3.51 52.47 -26.73
N ASP A 1119 2.74 53.56 -26.85
CA ASP A 1119 2.70 54.78 -26.02
C ASP A 1119 3.75 54.91 -24.90
N HIS A 1120 4.62 55.94 -25.04
CA HIS A 1120 5.69 56.28 -24.10
C HIS A 1120 5.23 56.58 -22.66
N ASP A 1121 3.93 56.70 -22.42
CA ASP A 1121 3.30 56.91 -21.11
C ASP A 1121 2.86 55.60 -20.41
N ASN A 1122 2.85 54.46 -21.12
CA ASN A 1122 2.30 53.17 -20.65
C ASN A 1122 3.32 52.00 -20.70
N ARG A 1123 4.63 52.34 -20.67
CA ARG A 1123 5.77 51.59 -21.25
C ARG A 1123 5.98 50.09 -20.95
N ARG A 1124 5.20 49.40 -20.10
CA ARG A 1124 5.51 48.03 -19.64
C ARG A 1124 4.26 47.13 -19.57
N ILE A 1125 3.87 46.54 -20.72
CA ILE A 1125 2.79 45.54 -20.82
C ILE A 1125 3.20 44.27 -20.06
N GLN A 1126 2.53 44.00 -18.93
CA GLN A 1126 3.18 43.29 -17.82
C GLN A 1126 2.92 41.76 -17.73
N ARG A 1127 2.03 41.18 -18.55
CA ARG A 1127 1.52 39.79 -18.35
C ARG A 1127 1.32 38.99 -19.63
N ALA A 1128 2.31 39.01 -20.52
CA ALA A 1128 2.40 38.07 -21.64
C ALA A 1128 3.00 36.70 -21.23
N THR A 1129 2.87 36.30 -19.95
CA THR A 1129 3.41 35.07 -19.37
C THR A 1129 2.46 34.53 -18.28
N HIS A 1130 2.07 33.25 -18.35
CA HIS A 1130 1.24 32.57 -17.34
C HIS A 1130 1.53 31.06 -17.33
N GLY A 1131 1.53 30.42 -16.15
CA GLY A 1131 1.88 29.00 -16.01
C GLY A 1131 3.24 28.69 -16.64
N MET A 1132 3.24 27.83 -17.66
CA MET A 1132 4.43 27.46 -18.45
C MET A 1132 4.44 28.10 -19.87
N ARG A 1133 3.56 29.07 -20.14
CA ARG A 1133 3.36 29.68 -21.47
C ARG A 1133 3.76 31.16 -21.48
N ALA A 1134 4.33 31.60 -22.60
CA ALA A 1134 4.62 33.01 -22.90
C ALA A 1134 4.14 33.37 -24.31
N VAL A 1135 3.90 34.65 -24.62
CA VAL A 1135 3.53 35.12 -25.98
C VAL A 1135 4.47 36.21 -26.45
N ARG A 1136 5.14 36.02 -27.60
CA ARG A 1136 6.21 36.91 -28.09
C ARG A 1136 6.17 37.14 -29.60
N THR A 1137 6.75 38.27 -30.02
CA THR A 1137 7.00 38.62 -31.44
C THR A 1137 8.51 38.69 -31.66
N LEU A 1138 9.06 37.75 -32.42
CA LEU A 1138 10.50 37.50 -32.51
C LEU A 1138 11.12 38.17 -33.74
N ILE A 1139 12.37 38.65 -33.63
CA ILE A 1139 13.12 39.14 -34.80
C ILE A 1139 13.38 37.98 -35.76
N GLY A 1140 12.98 38.13 -37.02
CA GLY A 1140 13.13 37.14 -38.09
C GLY A 1140 11.80 36.74 -38.75
N ALA A 1141 10.68 36.89 -38.05
CA ALA A 1141 9.32 36.68 -38.56
C ALA A 1141 8.49 37.96 -38.35
N PRO A 1142 8.64 39.00 -39.22
CA PRO A 1142 8.34 40.40 -38.88
C PRO A 1142 6.97 40.67 -38.25
N ASP A 1143 5.92 40.02 -38.75
CA ASP A 1143 4.52 40.26 -38.38
C ASP A 1143 3.88 39.14 -37.53
N ARG A 1144 4.67 38.13 -37.11
CA ARG A 1144 4.14 36.93 -36.42
C ARG A 1144 4.39 36.93 -34.92
N ALA A 1145 3.31 36.87 -34.15
CA ALA A 1145 3.34 36.56 -32.73
C ALA A 1145 3.13 35.06 -32.50
N GLN A 1146 3.83 34.50 -31.52
CA GLN A 1146 3.81 33.07 -31.19
C GLN A 1146 3.52 32.84 -29.71
N VAL A 1147 2.76 31.78 -29.40
CA VAL A 1147 2.74 31.18 -28.07
C VAL A 1147 3.97 30.28 -27.94
N LEU A 1148 4.73 30.45 -26.87
CA LEU A 1148 5.88 29.63 -26.48
C LEU A 1148 5.46 28.80 -25.26
N ASP A 1149 5.17 27.50 -25.45
CA ASP A 1149 4.83 26.58 -24.36
C ASP A 1149 6.08 25.79 -23.93
N PHE A 1150 6.57 26.05 -22.71
CA PHE A 1150 7.74 25.40 -22.14
C PHE A 1150 7.41 24.04 -21.50
N ASN A 1151 6.13 23.62 -21.50
CA ASN A 1151 5.73 22.24 -21.18
C ASN A 1151 5.77 21.35 -22.44
N ILE A 1152 6.98 21.01 -22.89
CA ILE A 1152 7.21 20.18 -24.08
C ILE A 1152 6.49 18.81 -24.05
N THR A 1153 6.11 18.30 -22.87
CA THR A 1153 5.43 16.99 -22.75
C THR A 1153 4.08 16.97 -23.46
N ARG A 1154 3.35 18.10 -23.47
CA ARG A 1154 2.09 18.32 -24.20
C ARG A 1154 2.21 18.06 -25.71
N HIS A 1155 3.41 18.18 -26.27
CA HIS A 1155 3.66 18.22 -27.72
C HIS A 1155 4.36 16.96 -28.26
N MET A 1156 5.06 16.18 -27.42
CA MET A 1156 5.80 14.98 -27.86
C MET A 1156 4.90 13.81 -28.33
N GLY A 1157 3.59 13.87 -28.07
CA GLY A 1157 2.61 12.86 -28.46
C GLY A 1157 1.78 13.14 -29.72
N THR A 1158 1.65 14.39 -30.17
CA THR A 1158 0.53 14.79 -31.06
C THR A 1158 0.80 14.68 -32.57
N SER A 1159 2.01 14.30 -33.00
CA SER A 1159 2.44 14.28 -34.43
C SER A 1159 1.76 13.22 -35.34
N GLY A 1160 0.63 12.63 -34.93
CA GLY A 1160 0.01 11.48 -35.60
C GLY A 1160 -1.30 11.76 -36.36
N ALA A 1161 -1.98 12.88 -36.08
CA ALA A 1161 -3.28 13.22 -36.67
C ALA A 1161 -3.44 14.74 -36.77
N ALA A 1162 -2.64 15.37 -37.63
CA ALA A 1162 -2.76 16.81 -37.91
C ALA A 1162 -3.88 17.07 -38.91
N ASP A 1163 -4.74 18.03 -38.58
CA ASP A 1163 -5.59 18.74 -39.53
C ASP A 1163 -4.66 19.59 -40.44
N PRO A 1164 -4.64 19.40 -41.77
CA PRO A 1164 -3.65 20.01 -42.65
C PRO A 1164 -3.75 21.54 -42.73
N ASP A 1165 -4.88 22.12 -42.36
CA ASP A 1165 -5.11 23.58 -42.39
C ASP A 1165 -4.90 24.27 -41.02
N ALA A 1166 -4.50 23.52 -39.98
CA ALA A 1166 -4.25 24.07 -38.64
C ALA A 1166 -2.77 24.46 -38.43
N PRO A 1167 -2.46 25.58 -37.72
CA PRO A 1167 -1.10 25.88 -37.31
C PRO A 1167 -0.61 24.79 -36.35
N SER A 1168 0.51 24.15 -36.70
CA SER A 1168 1.10 23.07 -35.92
C SER A 1168 2.15 23.59 -34.95
N ALA A 1169 2.16 23.05 -33.73
CA ALA A 1169 3.16 23.37 -32.72
C ALA A 1169 4.55 22.83 -33.14
N GLU A 1170 5.52 23.72 -33.38
CA GLU A 1170 6.90 23.37 -33.71
C GLU A 1170 7.73 23.20 -32.42
N LEU A 1171 8.30 22.01 -32.20
CA LEU A 1171 9.08 21.71 -31.00
C LEU A 1171 10.56 22.10 -31.21
N ILE A 1172 11.00 23.19 -30.59
CA ILE A 1172 12.32 23.79 -30.78
C ILE A 1172 13.27 23.38 -29.65
N THR A 1173 14.02 22.30 -29.87
CA THR A 1173 15.03 21.75 -28.95
C THR A 1173 16.47 22.18 -29.24
N GLU A 1174 16.76 22.64 -30.46
CA GLU A 1174 18.13 23.03 -30.86
C GLU A 1174 18.62 24.26 -30.06
N PRO A 1175 19.92 24.39 -29.77
CA PRO A 1175 20.46 25.54 -29.04
C PRO A 1175 20.37 26.83 -29.85
N ILE A 1176 20.18 27.96 -29.17
CA ILE A 1176 20.31 29.30 -29.76
C ILE A 1176 21.64 29.88 -29.27
N THR A 1177 22.53 30.20 -30.21
CA THR A 1177 23.82 30.87 -29.98
C THR A 1177 23.71 32.33 -30.40
N PHE A 1178 24.20 33.24 -29.55
CA PHE A 1178 24.44 34.65 -29.87
C PHE A 1178 25.95 34.87 -29.98
N GLU A 1179 26.42 35.33 -31.14
CA GLU A 1179 27.84 35.59 -31.38
C GLU A 1179 28.35 36.84 -30.62
N PRO A 1180 29.65 36.94 -30.28
CA PRO A 1180 30.23 38.07 -29.53
C PRO A 1180 30.28 39.42 -30.28
N ILE A 1181 29.61 39.55 -31.43
CA ILE A 1181 29.77 40.71 -32.32
C ILE A 1181 28.90 41.88 -31.85
N GLY A 1182 29.44 42.67 -30.92
CA GLY A 1182 28.97 44.03 -30.60
C GLY A 1182 28.18 44.20 -29.30
N VAL A 1183 27.84 43.11 -28.58
CA VAL A 1183 27.10 43.20 -27.29
C VAL A 1183 27.77 42.37 -26.20
N TYR A 1184 27.89 41.06 -26.40
CA TYR A 1184 28.38 40.11 -25.39
C TYR A 1184 29.89 39.86 -25.49
N GLN A 1185 30.56 39.74 -24.34
CA GLN A 1185 32.01 39.49 -24.26
C GLN A 1185 32.38 38.09 -24.80
N HIS A 1186 31.46 37.13 -24.69
CA HIS A 1186 31.63 35.73 -25.04
C HIS A 1186 30.37 35.21 -25.78
N GLU A 1187 30.48 34.02 -26.37
CA GLU A 1187 29.35 33.36 -27.04
C GLU A 1187 28.25 33.01 -26.02
N VAL A 1188 27.03 33.50 -26.22
CA VAL A 1188 25.91 33.20 -25.30
C VAL A 1188 25.03 32.11 -25.90
N VAL A 1189 25.17 30.90 -25.38
CA VAL A 1189 24.35 29.73 -25.77
C VAL A 1189 23.17 29.58 -24.81
N THR A 1190 21.96 29.27 -25.31
CA THR A 1190 20.79 28.93 -24.48
C THR A 1190 19.97 27.77 -25.05
N LYS A 1191 19.56 26.82 -24.20
CA LYS A 1191 19.08 25.49 -24.62
C LYS A 1191 17.69 25.06 -24.09
N LEU A 1192 17.04 25.83 -23.20
CA LEU A 1192 15.75 25.43 -22.62
C LEU A 1192 14.68 25.22 -23.72
N PRO A 1193 14.16 24.00 -23.91
CA PRO A 1193 13.30 23.68 -25.04
C PRO A 1193 11.86 24.16 -24.82
N TYR A 1194 11.18 24.49 -25.92
CA TYR A 1194 9.79 24.96 -25.94
C TYR A 1194 9.09 24.54 -27.24
N ALA A 1195 7.76 24.58 -27.26
CA ALA A 1195 6.96 24.51 -28.48
C ALA A 1195 6.52 25.91 -28.92
N ALA A 1196 6.74 26.26 -30.18
CA ALA A 1196 6.27 27.49 -30.81
C ALA A 1196 4.93 27.24 -31.52
N ILE A 1197 3.97 28.14 -31.36
CA ILE A 1197 2.64 28.05 -31.97
C ILE A 1197 2.27 29.42 -32.54
N ASP A 1198 2.15 29.54 -33.87
CA ASP A 1198 1.78 30.78 -34.55
C ASP A 1198 0.35 31.22 -34.15
N ILE A 1199 0.20 32.49 -33.73
CA ILE A 1199 -1.10 33.09 -33.42
C ILE A 1199 -1.77 33.57 -34.72
N PRO A 1200 -2.97 33.08 -35.08
CA PRO A 1200 -3.65 33.50 -36.30
C PRO A 1200 -4.00 34.99 -36.30
N ASN A 1201 -3.73 35.66 -37.42
CA ASN A 1201 -3.95 37.09 -37.64
C ASN A 1201 -3.27 37.99 -36.58
N SER A 1202 -2.04 37.64 -36.19
CA SER A 1202 -1.29 38.35 -35.14
C SER A 1202 -1.05 39.83 -35.46
N GLU A 1203 -0.98 40.19 -36.74
CA GLU A 1203 -0.83 41.55 -37.26
C GLU A 1203 -2.00 42.50 -36.91
N ALA A 1204 -3.11 41.98 -36.39
CA ALA A 1204 -4.21 42.79 -35.88
C ALA A 1204 -3.97 43.34 -34.47
N TYR A 1205 -2.95 42.85 -33.74
CA TYR A 1205 -2.73 43.14 -32.34
C TYR A 1205 -1.30 43.66 -32.06
N CYS A 1206 -1.23 44.72 -31.26
CA CYS A 1206 0.03 45.33 -30.85
C CYS A 1206 0.62 44.71 -29.57
N GLY A 1207 -0.20 44.07 -28.73
CA GLY A 1207 0.24 43.46 -27.49
C GLY A 1207 -0.67 42.33 -27.01
N TYR A 1208 -0.17 41.51 -26.09
CA TYR A 1208 -0.85 40.30 -25.63
C TYR A 1208 -0.82 40.14 -24.10
N LEU A 1209 -1.85 39.49 -23.56
CA LEU A 1209 -1.91 38.99 -22.18
C LEU A 1209 -2.46 37.55 -22.19
N LEU A 1210 -2.13 36.71 -21.21
CA LEU A 1210 -2.75 35.39 -21.08
C LEU A 1210 -3.02 34.95 -19.64
N ASP A 1211 -3.99 34.05 -19.50
CA ASP A 1211 -4.19 33.18 -18.33
C ASP A 1211 -4.33 31.71 -18.80
N GLY A 1212 -4.54 30.77 -17.89
CA GLY A 1212 -4.60 29.34 -18.23
C GLY A 1212 -5.69 28.94 -19.24
N GLN A 1213 -6.78 29.72 -19.33
CA GLN A 1213 -7.90 29.45 -20.24
C GLN A 1213 -7.98 30.43 -21.42
N ARG A 1214 -7.27 31.57 -21.37
CA ARG A 1214 -7.50 32.70 -22.26
C ARG A 1214 -6.24 33.31 -22.85
N LEU A 1215 -6.34 33.71 -24.12
CA LEU A 1215 -5.42 34.66 -24.76
C LEU A 1215 -6.17 35.98 -25.00
N LEU A 1216 -5.55 37.10 -24.70
CA LEU A 1216 -6.06 38.45 -24.94
C LEU A 1216 -5.15 39.14 -25.96
N GLY A 1217 -5.72 39.60 -27.09
CA GLY A 1217 -5.03 40.39 -28.11
C GLY A 1217 -5.48 41.85 -28.07
N ILE A 1218 -4.56 42.77 -27.76
CA ILE A 1218 -4.80 44.21 -27.69
C ILE A 1218 -4.65 44.81 -29.08
N LYS A 1219 -5.72 45.34 -29.68
CA LYS A 1219 -5.71 45.87 -31.06
C LYS A 1219 -4.91 47.16 -31.17
N HIS A 1220 -4.41 47.46 -32.38
CA HIS A 1220 -3.81 48.75 -32.67
C HIS A 1220 -4.79 49.91 -32.36
N ARG A 1221 -4.28 50.99 -31.76
CA ARG A 1221 -5.06 52.16 -31.36
C ARG A 1221 -5.53 52.92 -32.60
N VAL A 1222 -6.85 53.13 -32.72
CA VAL A 1222 -7.44 53.96 -33.79
C VAL A 1222 -7.23 55.44 -33.46
N GLU A 1223 -6.67 56.21 -34.40
CA GLU A 1223 -6.48 57.65 -34.22
C GLU A 1223 -7.79 58.35 -33.89
N ASN A 1224 -7.75 59.27 -32.92
CA ASN A 1224 -8.88 60.04 -32.39
C ASN A 1224 -9.92 59.24 -31.56
N GLN A 1225 -9.68 57.97 -31.22
CA GLN A 1225 -10.48 57.27 -30.20
C GLN A 1225 -9.78 57.24 -28.81
N PRO A 1226 -10.52 57.45 -27.70
CA PRO A 1226 -9.97 57.41 -26.34
C PRO A 1226 -9.98 56.01 -25.71
N ASP A 1227 -10.79 55.11 -26.25
CA ASP A 1227 -10.94 53.73 -25.81
C ASP A 1227 -10.20 52.80 -26.80
N GLN A 1228 -9.62 51.71 -26.30
CA GLN A 1228 -8.92 50.67 -27.09
C GLN A 1228 -9.61 49.32 -26.90
N GLU A 1229 -9.67 48.54 -27.98
CA GLU A 1229 -10.27 47.20 -28.00
C GLU A 1229 -9.26 46.10 -27.64
N ILE A 1230 -9.73 45.11 -26.88
CA ILE A 1230 -9.04 43.86 -26.60
C ILE A 1230 -9.95 42.70 -27.01
N ASP A 1231 -9.47 41.85 -27.92
CA ASP A 1231 -10.13 40.59 -28.25
C ASP A 1231 -9.70 39.51 -27.26
N VAL A 1232 -10.67 38.75 -26.75
CA VAL A 1232 -10.51 37.70 -25.74
C VAL A 1232 -10.89 36.36 -26.37
N PHE A 1233 -9.94 35.44 -26.42
CA PHE A 1233 -10.06 34.09 -26.95
C PHE A 1233 -10.06 33.08 -25.80
N VAL A 1234 -11.00 32.12 -25.79
CA VAL A 1234 -11.14 31.10 -24.75
C VAL A 1234 -10.93 29.71 -25.33
N PHE A 1235 -10.11 28.88 -24.69
CA PHE A 1235 -9.72 27.53 -25.15
C PHE A 1235 -10.32 26.40 -24.30
#